data_AF-A0A817W9G3-F1
#
_entry.id   AF-A0A817W9G3-F1
#
_cell.length_a   1.000
_cell.length_b   1.000
_cell.length_c   1.000
_cell.angle_alpha   90.00
_cell.angle_beta   90.00
_cell.angle_gamma   90.00
#
_symmetry.space_group_name_H-M   'P 1'
#
loop_
_entity.id
_entity.type
_entity.pdbx_description
1 polymer ?
#
loop_
_entity_poly.entity_id
_entity_poly.type
_entity_poly.pdbx_seq_one_letter_code
_entity_poly.pdbx_strand_id
1 'polypeptide(L)'
;MLNTDSDTESEDLSTQVSYSHQPEWSDVVPIEQDDGSNPVVKIDYSDQFRETFDYIRARMQSNEMSERTLELTKTACQLNPANYTVWCYRCQILYRLKCDLNEELTFIAQMIKENPKKYQVWEHRRLIVERSDIVSNELPFLSTVINNDSKNYHAWQYRQWLLKTYSLWLNELDYVDQLINDIRNNSAWNQRYFVIAHTTGFKEDIIECELDYVEKHIELCPDNESAWNYLRGIARFRSLNLTDQHASNEFILNSLSTVRYAEFCLPSCHNGYETIHMDKRLVPFTSTYMPHLQTLRLWRPDDFPWTTVRPDYKRYYDDLLPLQWLNSLEVPESIAQHVIVFEQDLCQLIDKLKDLTFLDIYGKTHYKKVEPYRLMVQARFPDSRPWQFDENRPDIKPIPIKDSSTYYDCWDEEHVRMPCSKHYAYSPPLLKIGTNRSVTMSQEQAAALLACAFFCLFPYRTYPSAKKEYEHFQDPNFETLYRDVRQNKLEKLKCILHYFNRVTEHMPNGVITFQRVSLPKHRFPSWHELNTGLCDLNMTTGKKIEDIKNVLQVDFANKYIGGGVLGGGCVQEEIRFTICPEMLVSLLVCEVMDNNECIFLIGCERYSSYKGYADSFEYAGDYQDNTPRDGWDRKWCHVIAMDAVYFRNPSDQYNMKVVERELLKAYTGFRPIGDGADYKFGIATGNWGCGAFNSDKQLKGIG
;
A
#
# COMPACT_ATOMS: atom_id res chain seq x y z
N MET A 1 -48.20 -38.24 -15.45
CA MET A 1 -49.34 -38.09 -14.52
C MET A 1 -48.71 -37.64 -13.22
N LEU A 2 -48.58 -36.33 -12.97
CA LEU A 2 -49.61 -35.34 -12.57
C LEU A 2 -49.65 -35.20 -11.03
N ASN A 3 -49.36 -33.98 -10.54
CA ASN A 3 -49.82 -33.37 -9.27
C ASN A 3 -49.28 -34.00 -7.95
N THR A 4 -49.28 -33.36 -6.77
CA THR A 4 -49.55 -31.97 -6.29
C THR A 4 -48.87 -31.81 -4.91
N ASP A 5 -48.50 -30.64 -4.34
CA ASP A 5 -48.10 -29.29 -4.81
C ASP A 5 -47.64 -28.51 -3.53
N SER A 6 -46.63 -27.61 -3.58
CA SER A 6 -46.42 -26.56 -2.55
C SER A 6 -45.49 -25.43 -3.04
N ASP A 7 -45.93 -24.69 -4.05
CA ASP A 7 -45.35 -23.37 -4.36
C ASP A 7 -45.60 -22.42 -3.17
N THR A 8 -44.53 -21.87 -2.60
CA THR A 8 -44.62 -20.72 -1.71
C THR A 8 -44.44 -19.45 -2.54
N GLU A 9 -45.53 -18.67 -2.56
CA GLU A 9 -45.78 -17.47 -3.36
C GLU A 9 -44.54 -16.58 -3.55
N SER A 10 -43.94 -16.62 -4.74
CA SER A 10 -43.21 -15.47 -5.25
C SER A 10 -44.26 -14.43 -5.68
N GLU A 11 -44.45 -13.38 -4.87
CA GLU A 11 -45.31 -12.25 -5.24
C GLU A 11 -44.91 -11.74 -6.63
N ASP A 12 -45.84 -11.82 -7.58
CA ASP A 12 -45.61 -11.38 -8.96
C ASP A 12 -45.58 -9.84 -8.98
N LEU A 13 -44.36 -9.31 -8.88
CA LEU A 13 -44.03 -7.87 -8.90
C LEU A 13 -44.61 -7.13 -10.11
N SER A 14 -45.08 -7.82 -11.15
CA SER A 14 -45.76 -7.21 -12.30
C SER A 14 -47.16 -6.62 -11.98
N THR A 15 -47.70 -6.87 -10.79
CA THR A 15 -49.03 -6.41 -10.37
C THR A 15 -49.04 -5.18 -9.45
N GLN A 16 -47.88 -4.62 -9.12
CA GLN A 16 -47.78 -3.46 -8.22
C GLN A 16 -48.36 -2.19 -8.89
N VAL A 17 -49.43 -1.64 -8.31
CA VAL A 17 -50.08 -0.41 -8.81
C VAL A 17 -49.10 0.75 -8.79
N SER A 18 -48.97 1.47 -9.91
CA SER A 18 -48.07 2.64 -10.05
C SER A 18 -48.23 3.63 -8.89
N TYR A 19 -47.10 4.11 -8.35
CA TYR A 19 -47.05 5.02 -7.21
C TYR A 19 -47.82 6.32 -7.48
N SER A 20 -47.84 6.81 -8.73
CA SER A 20 -48.63 8.00 -9.13
C SER A 20 -50.15 7.88 -8.90
N HIS A 21 -50.68 6.67 -8.77
CA HIS A 21 -52.11 6.40 -8.52
C HIS A 21 -52.45 6.09 -7.05
N GLN A 22 -51.43 5.99 -6.18
CA GLN A 22 -51.59 5.68 -4.77
C GLN A 22 -51.80 6.99 -3.96
N PRO A 23 -52.92 7.18 -3.23
CA PRO A 23 -53.20 8.42 -2.49
C PRO A 23 -52.09 8.83 -1.51
N GLU A 24 -51.44 7.85 -0.89
CA GLU A 24 -50.31 7.98 0.04
C GLU A 24 -48.99 8.42 -0.62
N TRP A 25 -48.98 8.66 -1.93
CA TRP A 25 -47.84 9.22 -2.68
C TRP A 25 -48.18 10.55 -3.38
N SER A 26 -49.40 11.08 -3.19
CA SER A 26 -49.89 12.30 -3.85
C SER A 26 -49.16 13.60 -3.45
N ASP A 27 -48.41 13.61 -2.34
CA ASP A 27 -47.52 14.70 -1.92
C ASP A 27 -46.12 14.65 -2.58
N VAL A 28 -45.84 13.62 -3.40
CA VAL A 28 -44.51 13.36 -3.94
C VAL A 28 -44.44 13.75 -5.41
N VAL A 29 -43.56 14.69 -5.72
CA VAL A 29 -43.11 14.95 -7.09
C VAL A 29 -41.93 14.00 -7.37
N PRO A 30 -42.05 13.04 -8.30
CA PRO A 30 -40.95 12.15 -8.68
C PRO A 30 -39.78 12.93 -9.31
N ILE A 31 -38.55 12.44 -9.13
CA ILE A 31 -37.34 13.06 -9.68
C ILE A 31 -36.73 12.13 -10.73
N GLU A 32 -36.91 12.49 -12.00
CA GLU A 32 -36.34 11.76 -13.15
C GLU A 32 -34.81 11.59 -13.06
N GLN A 33 -34.28 10.57 -13.73
CA GLN A 33 -32.84 10.36 -13.84
C GLN A 33 -32.20 11.37 -14.81
N ASP A 34 -31.28 12.20 -14.30
CA ASP A 34 -30.46 13.06 -15.14
C ASP A 34 -29.26 12.27 -15.72
N ASP A 35 -29.46 11.74 -16.94
CA ASP A 35 -28.41 11.12 -17.76
C ASP A 35 -27.58 12.17 -18.56
N GLY A 36 -27.81 13.47 -18.33
CA GLY A 36 -27.16 14.58 -19.04
C GLY A 36 -27.71 14.86 -20.44
N SER A 37 -27.19 15.90 -21.09
CA SER A 37 -27.70 16.38 -22.38
C SER A 37 -27.38 15.50 -23.60
N ASN A 38 -26.40 14.60 -23.48
CA ASN A 38 -26.00 13.63 -24.51
C ASN A 38 -25.40 12.37 -23.85
N PRO A 39 -26.22 11.47 -23.29
CA PRO A 39 -25.73 10.22 -22.73
C PRO A 39 -25.12 9.32 -23.80
N VAL A 40 -23.90 8.84 -23.55
CA VAL A 40 -23.14 7.96 -24.46
C VAL A 40 -23.86 6.62 -24.67
N VAL A 41 -24.59 6.14 -23.66
CA VAL A 41 -25.49 4.99 -23.72
C VAL A 41 -26.71 5.32 -22.86
N LYS A 42 -27.92 5.15 -23.39
CA LYS A 42 -29.16 5.12 -22.60
C LYS A 42 -29.49 3.66 -22.26
N ILE A 43 -29.73 3.38 -20.98
CA ILE A 43 -30.18 2.06 -20.54
C ILE A 43 -31.70 2.05 -20.63
N ASP A 44 -32.26 1.04 -21.31
CA ASP A 44 -33.70 0.90 -21.46
C ASP A 44 -34.28 0.24 -20.18
N TYR A 45 -34.71 1.08 -19.25
CA TYR A 45 -35.34 0.68 -18.00
C TYR A 45 -36.85 0.49 -18.16
N SER A 46 -37.40 -0.54 -17.50
CA SER A 46 -38.85 -0.72 -17.42
C SER A 46 -39.54 0.45 -16.71
N ASP A 47 -40.82 0.67 -17.00
CA ASP A 47 -41.62 1.73 -16.36
C ASP A 47 -41.61 1.62 -14.84
N GLN A 48 -41.76 0.41 -14.30
CA GLN A 48 -41.68 0.13 -12.86
C GLN A 48 -40.30 0.50 -12.29
N PHE A 49 -39.20 0.23 -13.00
CA PHE A 49 -37.86 0.62 -12.56
C PHE A 49 -37.71 2.14 -12.55
N ARG A 50 -38.14 2.83 -13.61
CA ARG A 50 -38.11 4.30 -13.70
C ARG A 50 -38.89 4.91 -12.54
N GLU A 51 -40.18 4.59 -12.43
CA GLU A 51 -41.05 5.15 -11.39
C GLU A 51 -40.51 4.88 -9.99
N THR A 52 -40.13 3.63 -9.66
CA THR A 52 -39.56 3.30 -8.34
C THR A 52 -38.32 4.14 -8.04
N PHE A 53 -37.39 4.29 -9.00
CA PHE A 53 -36.16 5.05 -8.78
C PHE A 53 -36.38 6.57 -8.79
N ASP A 54 -37.39 7.08 -9.49
CA ASP A 54 -37.77 8.50 -9.44
C ASP A 54 -38.36 8.88 -8.08
N TYR A 55 -39.20 8.02 -7.53
CA TYR A 55 -39.74 8.17 -6.18
C TYR A 55 -38.66 7.99 -5.09
N ILE A 56 -37.72 7.05 -5.26
CA ILE A 56 -36.56 6.90 -4.38
C ILE A 56 -35.73 8.18 -4.36
N ARG A 57 -35.39 8.75 -5.54
CA ARG A 57 -34.67 10.02 -5.64
C ARG A 57 -35.42 11.15 -4.92
N ALA A 58 -36.73 11.24 -5.11
CA ALA A 58 -37.57 12.23 -4.43
C ALA A 58 -37.56 12.10 -2.90
N ARG A 59 -37.68 10.88 -2.36
CA ARG A 59 -37.65 10.64 -0.90
C ARG A 59 -36.27 10.83 -0.29
N MET A 60 -35.22 10.42 -0.98
CA MET A 60 -33.85 10.68 -0.57
C MET A 60 -33.54 12.19 -0.52
N GLN A 61 -34.03 12.98 -1.49
CA GLN A 61 -33.84 14.43 -1.46
C GLN A 61 -34.59 15.10 -0.30
N SER A 62 -35.79 14.63 0.04
CA SER A 62 -36.54 15.12 1.21
C SER A 62 -36.04 14.54 2.55
N ASN A 63 -35.11 13.58 2.52
CA ASN A 63 -34.65 12.80 3.66
C ASN A 63 -35.81 12.17 4.47
N GLU A 64 -36.83 11.66 3.78
CA GLU A 64 -37.98 11.04 4.44
C GLU A 64 -37.58 9.72 5.11
N MET A 65 -38.08 9.46 6.32
CA MET A 65 -37.85 8.20 7.04
C MET A 65 -39.17 7.67 7.60
N SER A 66 -39.99 7.10 6.73
CA SER A 66 -41.35 6.64 6.98
C SER A 66 -41.57 5.18 6.54
N GLU A 67 -42.65 4.56 7.00
CA GLU A 67 -43.03 3.18 6.61
C GLU A 67 -43.27 3.05 5.09
N ARG A 68 -43.96 4.01 4.46
CA ARG A 68 -44.11 4.03 2.99
C ARG A 68 -42.77 4.11 2.26
N THR A 69 -41.80 4.84 2.81
CA THR A 69 -40.44 4.91 2.23
C THR A 69 -39.67 3.62 2.47
N LEU A 70 -39.90 2.92 3.58
CA LEU A 70 -39.33 1.60 3.83
C LEU A 70 -39.81 0.59 2.78
N GLU A 71 -41.11 0.52 2.48
CA GLU A 71 -41.62 -0.35 1.42
C GLU A 71 -41.14 0.05 0.02
N LEU A 72 -41.02 1.36 -0.27
CA LEU A 72 -40.39 1.81 -1.51
C LEU A 72 -38.94 1.32 -1.66
N THR A 73 -38.15 1.32 -0.57
CA THR A 73 -36.79 0.75 -0.62
C THR A 73 -36.76 -0.77 -0.80
N LYS A 74 -37.79 -1.50 -0.36
CA LYS A 74 -37.92 -2.96 -0.57
C LYS A 74 -38.04 -3.26 -2.06
N THR A 75 -38.99 -2.62 -2.76
CA THR A 75 -39.16 -2.72 -4.21
C THR A 75 -37.90 -2.27 -4.96
N ALA A 76 -37.27 -1.17 -4.55
CA ALA A 76 -36.03 -0.70 -5.18
C ALA A 76 -34.84 -1.67 -5.00
N CYS A 77 -34.73 -2.34 -3.85
CA CYS A 77 -33.74 -3.39 -3.60
C CYS A 77 -34.01 -4.66 -4.43
N GLN A 78 -35.27 -5.03 -4.64
CA GLN A 78 -35.66 -6.16 -5.50
C GLN A 78 -35.32 -5.87 -6.98
N LEU A 79 -35.63 -4.66 -7.46
CA LEU A 79 -35.35 -4.23 -8.83
C LEU A 79 -33.84 -3.99 -9.10
N ASN A 80 -33.08 -3.57 -8.09
CA ASN A 80 -31.63 -3.38 -8.21
C ASN A 80 -30.88 -3.75 -6.92
N PRO A 81 -30.61 -5.03 -6.67
CA PRO A 81 -29.89 -5.48 -5.48
C PRO A 81 -28.43 -5.01 -5.42
N ALA A 82 -27.89 -4.47 -6.53
CA ALA A 82 -26.55 -3.86 -6.56
C ALA A 82 -26.55 -2.38 -6.13
N ASN A 83 -27.70 -1.76 -5.88
CA ASN A 83 -27.77 -0.35 -5.51
C ASN A 83 -27.44 -0.13 -4.02
N TYR A 84 -26.15 0.02 -3.72
CA TYR A 84 -25.64 0.30 -2.38
C TYR A 84 -26.34 1.48 -1.69
N THR A 85 -26.67 2.54 -2.43
CA THR A 85 -27.32 3.74 -1.90
C THR A 85 -28.72 3.43 -1.34
N VAL A 86 -29.50 2.57 -2.01
CA VAL A 86 -30.82 2.13 -1.52
C VAL A 86 -30.68 1.28 -0.27
N TRP A 87 -29.71 0.36 -0.22
CA TRP A 87 -29.44 -0.45 0.98
C TRP A 87 -29.06 0.41 2.19
N CYS A 88 -28.18 1.40 2.02
CA CYS A 88 -27.85 2.36 3.08
C CYS A 88 -29.08 3.15 3.57
N TYR A 89 -29.92 3.62 2.65
CA TYR A 89 -31.11 4.39 2.99
C TYR A 89 -32.15 3.52 3.72
N ARG A 90 -32.41 2.29 3.23
CA ARG A 90 -33.22 1.27 3.91
C ARG A 90 -32.73 1.04 5.34
N CYS A 91 -31.41 0.85 5.51
CA CYS A 91 -30.77 0.68 6.81
C CYS A 91 -31.07 1.84 7.77
N GLN A 92 -30.92 3.10 7.32
CA GLN A 92 -31.25 4.28 8.12
C GLN A 92 -32.72 4.30 8.55
N ILE A 93 -33.64 4.01 7.63
CA ILE A 93 -35.09 4.00 7.89
C ILE A 93 -35.45 2.93 8.94
N LEU A 94 -34.94 1.69 8.79
CA LEU A 94 -35.16 0.60 9.75
C LEU A 94 -34.76 1.00 11.18
N TYR A 95 -33.59 1.63 11.37
CA TYR A 95 -33.17 2.11 12.69
C TYR A 95 -33.98 3.32 13.17
N ARG A 96 -34.42 4.20 12.27
CA ARG A 96 -35.20 5.40 12.62
C ARG A 96 -36.62 5.06 13.10
N LEU A 97 -37.22 4.04 12.49
CA LEU A 97 -38.55 3.51 12.80
C LEU A 97 -38.52 2.46 13.93
N LYS A 98 -37.36 1.84 14.18
CA LYS A 98 -37.17 0.73 15.13
C LYS A 98 -37.95 -0.53 14.73
N CYS A 99 -37.92 -0.86 13.45
CA CYS A 99 -38.53 -2.07 12.89
C CYS A 99 -37.92 -3.35 13.51
N ASP A 100 -38.64 -4.48 13.43
CA ASP A 100 -38.07 -5.77 13.81
C ASP A 100 -36.98 -6.17 12.79
N LEU A 101 -35.76 -6.35 13.28
CA LEU A 101 -34.62 -6.72 12.47
C LEU A 101 -34.62 -8.21 12.10
N ASN A 102 -35.46 -9.05 12.74
CA ASN A 102 -35.68 -10.43 12.31
C ASN A 102 -36.47 -10.51 10.99
N GLU A 103 -37.44 -9.62 10.78
CA GLU A 103 -38.18 -9.51 9.52
C GLU A 103 -37.24 -9.05 8.40
N GLU A 104 -36.37 -8.07 8.68
CA GLU A 104 -35.34 -7.64 7.73
C GLU A 104 -34.32 -8.75 7.43
N LEU A 105 -33.85 -9.51 8.42
CA LEU A 105 -32.96 -10.66 8.18
C LEU A 105 -33.63 -11.77 7.34
N THR A 106 -34.96 -11.88 7.41
CA THR A 106 -35.77 -12.78 6.57
C THR A 106 -35.85 -12.26 5.13
N PHE A 107 -36.14 -10.96 4.93
CA PHE A 107 -36.09 -10.32 3.61
C PHE A 107 -34.70 -10.45 2.97
N ILE A 108 -33.64 -10.19 3.73
CA ILE A 108 -32.26 -10.33 3.27
C ILE A 108 -31.92 -11.78 2.91
N ALA A 109 -32.43 -12.78 3.65
CA ALA A 109 -32.21 -14.19 3.33
C ALA A 109 -32.85 -14.56 1.97
N GLN A 110 -34.06 -14.07 1.68
CA GLN A 110 -34.70 -14.23 0.37
C GLN A 110 -33.91 -13.51 -0.73
N MET A 111 -33.46 -12.28 -0.49
CA MET A 111 -32.63 -11.54 -1.44
C MET A 111 -31.29 -12.25 -1.72
N ILE A 112 -30.65 -12.89 -0.73
CA ILE A 112 -29.44 -13.71 -0.92
C ILE A 112 -29.75 -14.98 -1.72
N LYS A 113 -30.91 -15.63 -1.50
CA LYS A 113 -31.33 -16.82 -2.26
C LYS A 113 -31.48 -16.52 -3.75
N GLU A 114 -32.07 -15.37 -4.10
CA GLU A 114 -32.23 -14.91 -5.49
C GLU A 114 -30.93 -14.33 -6.07
N ASN A 115 -30.12 -13.65 -5.24
CA ASN A 115 -28.96 -12.88 -5.67
C ASN A 115 -27.65 -13.24 -4.92
N PRO A 116 -27.24 -14.53 -4.89
CA PRO A 116 -26.17 -15.00 -3.99
C PRO A 116 -24.79 -14.39 -4.23
N LYS A 117 -24.59 -13.75 -5.40
CA LYS A 117 -23.33 -13.12 -5.84
C LYS A 117 -23.34 -11.58 -5.76
N LYS A 118 -24.33 -10.97 -5.09
CA LYS A 118 -24.42 -9.50 -4.90
C LYS A 118 -23.87 -9.12 -3.52
N TYR A 119 -22.65 -8.59 -3.49
CA TYR A 119 -21.95 -8.27 -2.23
C TYR A 119 -22.72 -7.27 -1.35
N GLN A 120 -23.50 -6.37 -1.94
CA GLN A 120 -24.29 -5.35 -1.22
C GLN A 120 -25.32 -5.99 -0.27
N VAL A 121 -25.92 -7.11 -0.68
CA VAL A 121 -26.93 -7.82 0.11
C VAL A 121 -26.28 -8.51 1.31
N TRP A 122 -25.09 -9.10 1.11
CA TRP A 122 -24.28 -9.69 2.17
C TRP A 122 -23.76 -8.66 3.17
N GLU A 123 -23.28 -7.51 2.71
CA GLU A 123 -22.80 -6.42 3.58
C GLU A 123 -23.97 -5.78 4.34
N HIS A 124 -25.15 -5.65 3.74
CA HIS A 124 -26.35 -5.23 4.46
C HIS A 124 -26.77 -6.26 5.52
N ARG A 125 -26.70 -7.58 5.25
CA ARG A 125 -26.90 -8.61 6.28
C ARG A 125 -25.96 -8.41 7.46
N ARG A 126 -24.67 -8.25 7.15
CA ARG A 126 -23.59 -8.07 8.14
C ARG A 126 -23.86 -6.87 9.02
N LEU A 127 -24.24 -5.75 8.41
CA LEU A 127 -24.58 -4.51 9.09
C LEU A 127 -25.80 -4.64 10.01
N ILE A 128 -26.82 -5.41 9.62
CA ILE A 128 -27.99 -5.68 10.46
C ILE A 128 -27.62 -6.59 11.64
N VAL A 129 -26.84 -7.67 11.42
CA VAL A 129 -26.37 -8.56 12.50
C VAL A 129 -25.46 -7.82 13.49
N GLU A 130 -24.41 -7.13 13.01
CA GLU A 130 -23.44 -6.40 13.84
C GLU A 130 -24.08 -5.32 14.73
N ARG A 131 -25.22 -4.75 14.30
CA ARG A 131 -25.93 -3.69 15.03
C ARG A 131 -27.10 -4.20 15.89
N SER A 132 -27.48 -5.47 15.74
CA SER A 132 -28.60 -6.09 16.47
C SER A 132 -28.17 -7.19 17.44
N ASP A 133 -26.98 -7.76 17.24
CA ASP A 133 -26.47 -8.99 17.87
C ASP A 133 -27.43 -10.20 17.73
N ILE A 134 -28.28 -10.19 16.69
CA ILE A 134 -29.14 -11.34 16.32
C ILE A 134 -28.30 -12.35 15.54
N VAL A 135 -27.76 -13.34 16.27
CA VAL A 135 -26.76 -14.28 15.75
C VAL A 135 -27.27 -15.74 15.68
N SER A 136 -28.33 -16.07 16.42
CA SER A 136 -28.79 -17.45 16.67
C SER A 136 -29.06 -18.29 15.42
N ASN A 137 -29.55 -17.67 14.34
CA ASN A 137 -29.91 -18.35 13.09
C ASN A 137 -28.87 -18.19 11.96
N GLU A 138 -27.76 -17.49 12.21
CA GLU A 138 -26.78 -17.17 11.15
C GLU A 138 -25.99 -18.40 10.68
N LEU A 139 -25.49 -19.24 11.60
CA LEU A 139 -24.79 -20.47 11.21
C LEU A 139 -25.70 -21.47 10.45
N PRO A 140 -26.95 -21.76 10.90
CA PRO A 140 -27.91 -22.55 10.11
C PRO A 140 -28.22 -21.97 8.72
N PHE A 141 -28.41 -20.65 8.62
CA PHE A 141 -28.61 -19.96 7.35
C PHE A 141 -27.42 -20.15 6.40
N LEU A 142 -26.21 -19.92 6.90
CA LEU A 142 -24.98 -20.09 6.12
C LEU A 142 -24.77 -21.54 5.69
N SER A 143 -25.09 -22.51 6.55
CA SER A 143 -25.03 -23.92 6.18
C SER A 143 -26.01 -24.24 5.04
N THR A 144 -27.20 -23.63 5.01
CA THR A 144 -28.12 -23.76 3.86
C THR A 144 -27.53 -23.17 2.58
N VAL A 145 -26.92 -21.98 2.65
CA VAL A 145 -26.30 -21.34 1.47
C VAL A 145 -25.10 -22.14 0.95
N ILE A 146 -24.22 -22.61 1.84
CA ILE A 146 -23.01 -23.37 1.51
C ILE A 146 -23.36 -24.77 0.98
N ASN A 147 -24.43 -25.40 1.47
CA ASN A 147 -24.88 -26.68 0.93
C ASN A 147 -25.45 -26.54 -0.50
N ASN A 148 -26.01 -25.37 -0.85
CA ASN A 148 -26.50 -25.08 -2.20
C ASN A 148 -25.38 -24.65 -3.16
N ASP A 149 -24.39 -23.89 -2.68
CA ASP A 149 -23.18 -23.50 -3.42
C ASP A 149 -21.95 -23.53 -2.49
N SER A 150 -21.23 -24.66 -2.47
CA SER A 150 -20.05 -24.86 -1.63
C SER A 150 -18.86 -23.97 -2.00
N LYS A 151 -18.96 -23.23 -3.12
CA LYS A 151 -17.96 -22.28 -3.62
C LYS A 151 -18.42 -20.83 -3.47
N ASN A 152 -19.53 -20.57 -2.76
CA ASN A 152 -20.00 -19.21 -2.50
C ASN A 152 -19.03 -18.46 -1.56
N TYR A 153 -18.13 -17.70 -2.17
CA TYR A 153 -17.10 -16.92 -1.48
C TYR A 153 -17.67 -15.91 -0.47
N HIS A 154 -18.82 -15.29 -0.76
CA HIS A 154 -19.45 -14.35 0.18
C HIS A 154 -19.99 -15.05 1.42
N ALA A 155 -20.61 -16.23 1.27
CA ALA A 155 -21.05 -17.03 2.40
C ALA A 155 -19.87 -17.48 3.28
N TRP A 156 -18.75 -17.88 2.68
CA TRP A 156 -17.54 -18.24 3.42
C TRP A 156 -16.88 -17.06 4.14
N GLN A 157 -16.70 -15.91 3.47
CA GLN A 157 -16.22 -14.67 4.11
C GLN A 157 -17.11 -14.28 5.29
N TYR A 158 -18.42 -14.31 5.10
CA TYR A 158 -19.39 -13.97 6.12
C TYR A 158 -19.34 -14.95 7.30
N ARG A 159 -19.23 -16.26 7.05
CA ARG A 159 -19.05 -17.27 8.10
C ARG A 159 -17.78 -17.03 8.91
N GLN A 160 -16.65 -16.78 8.25
CA GLN A 160 -15.39 -16.48 8.92
C GLN A 160 -15.45 -15.19 9.76
N TRP A 161 -16.10 -14.13 9.26
CA TRP A 161 -16.39 -12.92 10.04
C TRP A 161 -17.25 -13.22 11.27
N LEU A 162 -18.35 -13.97 11.10
CA LEU A 162 -19.29 -14.30 12.17
C LEU A 162 -18.62 -15.13 13.29
N LEU A 163 -17.90 -16.19 12.91
CA LEU A 163 -17.14 -17.04 13.84
C LEU A 163 -16.15 -16.23 14.68
N LYS A 164 -15.38 -15.33 14.04
CA LYS A 164 -14.41 -14.47 14.73
C LYS A 164 -15.04 -13.39 15.61
N THR A 165 -16.14 -12.79 15.16
CA THR A 165 -16.79 -11.67 15.85
C THR A 165 -17.55 -12.14 17.09
N TYR A 166 -18.18 -13.31 17.01
CA TYR A 166 -19.06 -13.85 18.05
C TYR A 166 -18.53 -15.12 18.74
N SER A 167 -17.29 -15.53 18.44
CA SER A 167 -16.61 -16.70 19.00
C SER A 167 -17.38 -18.02 18.88
N LEU A 168 -18.11 -18.20 17.77
CA LEU A 168 -19.04 -19.33 17.56
C LEU A 168 -18.35 -20.62 17.09
N TRP A 169 -17.20 -20.94 17.69
CA TRP A 169 -16.31 -22.03 17.24
C TRP A 169 -16.82 -23.45 17.54
N LEU A 170 -17.83 -23.57 18.42
CA LEU A 170 -18.37 -24.85 18.86
C LEU A 170 -18.96 -25.63 17.68
N ASN A 171 -18.52 -26.88 17.52
CA ASN A 171 -18.90 -27.81 16.44
C ASN A 171 -18.53 -27.35 15.01
N GLU A 172 -17.72 -26.30 14.85
CA GLU A 172 -17.34 -25.82 13.51
C GLU A 172 -16.41 -26.81 12.79
N LEU A 173 -15.54 -27.53 13.51
CA LEU A 173 -14.76 -28.63 12.93
C LEU A 173 -15.66 -29.79 12.50
N ASP A 174 -16.65 -30.19 13.29
CA ASP A 174 -17.60 -31.25 12.92
C ASP A 174 -18.40 -30.87 11.65
N TYR A 175 -18.76 -29.59 11.51
CA TYR A 175 -19.41 -29.07 10.31
C TYR A 175 -18.49 -29.10 9.09
N VAL A 176 -17.21 -28.72 9.26
CA VAL A 176 -16.21 -28.80 8.19
C VAL A 176 -15.93 -30.25 7.78
N ASP A 177 -15.87 -31.17 8.74
CA ASP A 177 -15.71 -32.60 8.49
C ASP A 177 -16.88 -33.19 7.69
N GLN A 178 -18.11 -32.74 7.95
CA GLN A 178 -19.26 -33.10 7.10
C GLN A 178 -19.10 -32.65 5.65
N LEU A 179 -18.41 -31.54 5.39
CA LEU A 179 -18.16 -31.00 4.05
C LEU A 179 -16.94 -31.60 3.36
N ILE A 180 -15.93 -32.06 4.10
CA ILE A 180 -14.73 -32.75 3.57
C ILE A 180 -15.06 -34.19 3.10
N ASN A 181 -16.25 -34.71 3.40
CA ASN A 181 -16.79 -35.90 2.71
C ASN A 181 -16.80 -35.74 1.17
N ASP A 182 -17.02 -34.52 0.65
CA ASP A 182 -16.50 -34.16 -0.68
C ASP A 182 -15.01 -33.84 -0.53
N ILE A 183 -14.18 -34.87 -0.73
CA ILE A 183 -12.73 -34.79 -0.51
C ILE A 183 -12.10 -33.64 -1.31
N ARG A 184 -12.68 -33.24 -2.45
CA ARG A 184 -12.19 -32.16 -3.33
C ARG A 184 -12.77 -30.79 -3.00
N ASN A 185 -13.51 -30.63 -1.91
CA ASN A 185 -14.08 -29.36 -1.46
C ASN A 185 -12.99 -28.45 -0.86
N ASN A 186 -12.26 -27.74 -1.71
CA ASN A 186 -11.19 -26.80 -1.32
C ASN A 186 -11.66 -25.74 -0.30
N SER A 187 -12.94 -25.31 -0.36
CA SER A 187 -13.48 -24.34 0.60
C SER A 187 -13.53 -24.92 2.02
N ALA A 188 -13.90 -26.20 2.16
CA ALA A 188 -13.93 -26.89 3.44
C ALA A 188 -12.50 -27.12 3.99
N TRP A 189 -11.54 -27.51 3.15
CA TRP A 189 -10.12 -27.60 3.55
C TRP A 189 -9.56 -26.25 4.03
N ASN A 190 -9.88 -25.15 3.35
CA ASN A 190 -9.51 -23.81 3.79
C ASN A 190 -10.19 -23.43 5.12
N GLN A 191 -11.46 -23.78 5.28
CA GLN A 191 -12.18 -23.55 6.54
C GLN A 191 -11.59 -24.37 7.69
N ARG A 192 -11.21 -25.64 7.49
CA ARG A 192 -10.56 -26.46 8.54
C ARG A 192 -9.31 -25.77 9.07
N TYR A 193 -8.47 -25.29 8.13
CA TYR A 193 -7.24 -24.57 8.44
C TYR A 193 -7.54 -23.29 9.23
N PHE A 194 -8.50 -22.49 8.76
CA PHE A 194 -8.94 -21.27 9.41
C PHE A 194 -9.42 -21.52 10.85
N VAL A 195 -10.20 -22.57 11.08
CA VAL A 195 -10.76 -22.89 12.40
C VAL A 195 -9.66 -23.29 13.37
N ILE A 196 -8.75 -24.18 12.99
CA ILE A 196 -7.62 -24.59 13.85
C ILE A 196 -6.72 -23.39 14.17
N ALA A 197 -6.38 -22.59 13.17
CA ALA A 197 -5.56 -21.38 13.34
C ALA A 197 -6.15 -20.37 14.34
N HIS A 198 -7.48 -20.32 14.49
CA HIS A 198 -8.19 -19.39 15.38
C HIS A 198 -8.72 -20.01 16.68
N THR A 199 -8.50 -21.31 16.92
CA THR A 199 -9.04 -22.02 18.11
C THR A 199 -7.96 -22.72 18.93
N THR A 200 -7.49 -23.88 18.46
CA THR A 200 -6.48 -24.70 19.14
C THR A 200 -5.05 -24.25 18.86
N GLY A 201 -4.84 -23.69 17.66
CA GLY A 201 -3.53 -23.39 17.07
C GLY A 201 -2.83 -24.66 16.58
N PHE A 202 -1.83 -24.48 15.70
CA PHE A 202 -0.96 -25.58 15.25
C PHE A 202 0.12 -25.87 16.30
N LYS A 203 -0.31 -26.42 17.44
CA LYS A 203 0.59 -27.00 18.47
C LYS A 203 0.99 -28.41 18.06
N GLU A 204 2.10 -28.94 18.57
CA GLU A 204 2.61 -30.25 18.15
C GLU A 204 1.56 -31.37 18.27
N ASP A 205 0.81 -31.44 19.37
CA ASP A 205 -0.27 -32.42 19.58
C ASP A 205 -1.40 -32.31 18.55
N ILE A 206 -1.75 -31.08 18.16
CA ILE A 206 -2.74 -30.81 17.10
C ILE A 206 -2.17 -31.11 15.72
N ILE A 207 -0.89 -30.79 15.46
CA ILE A 207 -0.21 -31.06 14.20
C ILE A 207 -0.17 -32.57 13.92
N GLU A 208 0.20 -33.39 14.90
CA GLU A 208 0.19 -34.86 14.72
C GLU A 208 -1.22 -35.34 14.37
N CYS A 209 -2.26 -34.90 15.07
CA CYS A 209 -3.65 -35.24 14.74
C CYS A 209 -4.08 -34.79 13.33
N GLU A 210 -3.63 -33.61 12.87
CA GLU A 210 -3.96 -33.08 11.55
C GLU A 210 -3.14 -33.71 10.41
N LEU A 211 -1.91 -34.18 10.69
CA LEU A 211 -1.13 -35.02 9.78
C LEU A 211 -1.85 -36.36 9.59
N ASP A 212 -2.18 -37.02 10.70
CA ASP A 212 -2.96 -38.25 10.74
C ASP A 212 -4.31 -38.11 10.00
N TYR A 213 -4.92 -36.94 10.06
CA TYR A 213 -6.18 -36.63 9.37
C TYR A 213 -5.95 -36.46 7.85
N VAL A 214 -5.00 -35.61 7.44
CA VAL A 214 -4.81 -35.30 6.01
C VAL A 214 -4.19 -36.47 5.24
N GLU A 215 -3.32 -37.27 5.86
CA GLU A 215 -2.76 -38.47 5.24
C GLU A 215 -3.85 -39.47 4.84
N LYS A 216 -4.81 -39.75 5.74
CA LYS A 216 -5.97 -40.61 5.45
C LYS A 216 -6.81 -40.09 4.27
N HIS A 217 -6.93 -38.77 4.10
CA HIS A 217 -7.66 -38.18 2.97
C HIS A 217 -6.85 -38.17 1.66
N ILE A 218 -5.51 -38.07 1.75
CA ILE A 218 -4.60 -38.22 0.60
C ILE A 218 -4.60 -39.67 0.12
N GLU A 219 -4.58 -40.66 1.02
CA GLU A 219 -4.69 -42.08 0.63
C GLU A 219 -5.99 -42.38 -0.14
N LEU A 220 -7.09 -41.74 0.23
CA LEU A 220 -8.39 -41.88 -0.45
C LEU A 220 -8.44 -41.16 -1.81
N CYS A 221 -7.71 -40.05 -1.99
CA CYS A 221 -7.65 -39.32 -3.25
C CYS A 221 -6.26 -38.66 -3.46
N PRO A 222 -5.26 -39.41 -3.96
CA PRO A 222 -3.88 -38.91 -4.07
C PRO A 222 -3.71 -37.70 -5.00
N ASP A 223 -4.64 -37.48 -5.93
CA ASP A 223 -4.60 -36.33 -6.87
C ASP A 223 -5.39 -35.12 -6.35
N ASN A 224 -5.81 -35.11 -5.08
CA ASN A 224 -6.53 -33.99 -4.49
C ASN A 224 -5.59 -32.87 -4.02
N GLU A 225 -5.41 -31.87 -4.88
CA GLU A 225 -4.63 -30.66 -4.56
C GLU A 225 -5.04 -29.99 -3.24
N SER A 226 -6.31 -30.06 -2.84
CA SER A 226 -6.82 -29.43 -1.60
C SER A 226 -6.18 -30.02 -0.34
N ALA A 227 -6.11 -31.35 -0.26
CA ALA A 227 -5.48 -32.04 0.87
C ALA A 227 -3.95 -31.84 0.86
N TRP A 228 -3.30 -31.85 -0.31
CA TRP A 228 -1.87 -31.52 -0.41
C TRP A 228 -1.56 -30.06 -0.06
N ASN A 229 -2.44 -29.12 -0.37
CA ASN A 229 -2.34 -27.72 0.06
C ASN A 229 -2.47 -27.62 1.58
N TYR A 230 -3.41 -28.36 2.17
CA TYR A 230 -3.60 -28.42 3.62
C TYR A 230 -2.37 -29.01 4.33
N LEU A 231 -1.87 -30.18 3.88
CA LEU A 231 -0.66 -30.81 4.39
C LEU A 231 0.55 -29.86 4.33
N ARG A 232 0.77 -29.17 3.20
CA ARG A 232 1.81 -28.15 3.06
C ARG A 232 1.62 -26.95 3.97
N GLY A 233 0.37 -26.61 4.31
CA GLY A 233 0.03 -25.57 5.28
C GLY A 233 0.41 -25.95 6.70
N ILE A 234 0.07 -27.17 7.15
CA ILE A 234 0.31 -27.62 8.53
C ILE A 234 1.77 -28.05 8.77
N ALA A 235 2.43 -28.68 7.80
CA ALA A 235 3.82 -29.18 7.94
C ALA A 235 4.85 -28.06 8.17
N ARG A 236 4.53 -26.81 7.79
CA ARG A 236 5.34 -25.62 8.09
C ARG A 236 5.54 -25.43 9.58
N PHE A 237 4.52 -25.65 10.41
CA PHE A 237 4.59 -25.45 11.86
C PHE A 237 5.46 -26.50 12.56
N ARG A 238 5.54 -27.73 12.03
CA ARG A 238 6.47 -28.76 12.54
C ARG A 238 7.94 -28.46 12.19
N SER A 239 8.15 -27.83 11.03
CA SER A 239 9.48 -27.45 10.54
C SER A 239 10.17 -26.36 11.39
N LEU A 240 9.39 -25.64 12.20
CA LEU A 240 9.84 -24.57 13.08
C LEU A 240 10.32 -25.08 14.46
N ASN A 241 9.95 -26.30 14.85
CA ASN A 241 10.40 -26.96 16.08
C ASN A 241 11.72 -27.73 15.91
N LEU A 242 12.22 -27.90 14.68
CA LEU A 242 13.51 -28.53 14.39
C LEU A 242 14.61 -27.46 14.27
N THR A 243 15.51 -27.38 15.25
CA THR A 243 16.58 -26.38 15.37
C THR A 243 17.69 -26.45 14.30
N ASP A 244 17.48 -27.20 13.22
CA ASP A 244 18.48 -27.45 12.18
C ASP A 244 17.84 -27.36 10.78
N GLN A 245 18.23 -26.34 10.02
CA GLN A 245 17.66 -26.02 8.69
C GLN A 245 18.00 -27.06 7.62
N HIS A 246 19.03 -27.88 7.83
CA HIS A 246 19.31 -29.01 6.95
C HIS A 246 18.38 -30.19 7.26
N ALA A 247 18.19 -30.52 8.54
CA ALA A 247 17.29 -31.60 8.96
C ALA A 247 15.83 -31.32 8.60
N SER A 248 15.37 -30.06 8.61
CA SER A 248 13.98 -29.73 8.25
C SER A 248 13.70 -29.83 6.73
N ASN A 249 14.65 -29.48 5.86
CA ASN A 249 14.50 -29.72 4.42
C ASN A 249 14.61 -31.21 4.08
N GLU A 250 15.56 -31.92 4.70
CA GLU A 250 15.71 -33.37 4.54
C GLU A 250 14.51 -34.13 5.15
N PHE A 251 13.88 -33.60 6.21
CA PHE A 251 12.65 -34.17 6.79
C PHE A 251 11.40 -33.86 5.96
N ILE A 252 11.22 -32.66 5.41
CA ILE A 252 10.12 -32.40 4.46
C ILE A 252 10.25 -33.35 3.26
N LEU A 253 11.47 -33.53 2.72
CA LEU A 253 11.74 -34.50 1.67
C LEU A 253 11.51 -35.94 2.13
N ASN A 254 11.88 -36.31 3.36
CA ASN A 254 11.68 -37.66 3.88
C ASN A 254 10.22 -37.97 4.24
N SER A 255 9.43 -37.02 4.77
CA SER A 255 7.97 -37.17 4.95
C SER A 255 7.27 -37.30 3.59
N LEU A 256 7.66 -36.49 2.60
CA LEU A 256 7.23 -36.65 1.20
C LEU A 256 7.76 -37.93 0.53
N SER A 257 8.78 -38.60 1.10
CA SER A 257 9.25 -39.92 0.64
C SER A 257 8.54 -41.07 1.36
N THR A 258 8.09 -40.86 2.61
CA THR A 258 7.33 -41.82 3.41
C THR A 258 5.91 -41.95 2.85
N VAL A 259 5.30 -40.83 2.43
CA VAL A 259 4.07 -40.82 1.64
C VAL A 259 4.40 -41.06 0.17
N ARG A 260 4.30 -42.32 -0.28
CA ARG A 260 4.68 -42.80 -1.62
C ARG A 260 4.23 -41.89 -2.78
N TYR A 261 5.12 -41.04 -3.31
CA TYR A 261 4.86 -40.33 -4.56
C TYR A 261 6.10 -40.17 -5.48
N ALA A 262 6.83 -41.28 -5.68
CA ALA A 262 7.90 -41.40 -6.67
C ALA A 262 7.64 -42.42 -7.80
N GLU A 263 6.53 -43.17 -7.76
CA GLU A 263 6.30 -44.30 -8.69
C GLU A 263 5.07 -44.17 -9.62
N PHE A 264 4.26 -43.10 -9.56
CA PHE A 264 2.98 -43.03 -10.30
C PHE A 264 2.84 -41.97 -11.40
N CYS A 265 3.83 -41.07 -11.62
CA CYS A 265 3.72 -39.98 -12.60
C CYS A 265 4.81 -39.96 -13.69
N LEU A 266 5.25 -41.12 -14.16
CA LEU A 266 6.03 -41.22 -15.42
C LEU A 266 5.52 -42.35 -16.34
N PRO A 267 4.66 -42.00 -17.32
CA PRO A 267 4.59 -42.69 -18.60
C PRO A 267 5.16 -41.81 -19.72
N SER A 268 6.44 -42.02 -20.00
CA SER A 268 6.97 -42.19 -21.36
C SER A 268 6.38 -41.33 -22.50
N CYS A 269 6.95 -40.15 -22.77
CA CYS A 269 7.02 -39.64 -24.14
C CYS A 269 8.27 -38.76 -24.39
N HIS A 270 8.94 -39.02 -25.52
CA HIS A 270 10.13 -38.30 -25.97
C HIS A 270 9.77 -37.04 -26.78
N ASN A 271 10.74 -36.12 -26.83
CA ASN A 271 10.91 -35.04 -27.81
C ASN A 271 9.91 -33.88 -27.79
N GLY A 272 10.46 -32.66 -27.98
CA GLY A 272 9.70 -31.48 -28.40
C GLY A 272 9.88 -30.30 -27.46
N TYR A 273 10.35 -29.18 -28.02
CA TYR A 273 10.26 -27.88 -27.38
C TYR A 273 8.77 -27.47 -27.33
N GLU A 274 8.27 -27.08 -26.16
CA GLU A 274 7.33 -25.95 -26.08
C GLU A 274 7.24 -25.39 -24.65
N THR A 275 7.09 -24.07 -24.55
CA THR A 275 7.05 -23.34 -23.28
C THR A 275 5.63 -23.31 -22.74
N ILE A 276 5.35 -24.08 -21.69
CA ILE A 276 4.06 -23.99 -20.99
C ILE A 276 4.06 -22.77 -20.06
N HIS A 277 3.25 -21.77 -20.40
CA HIS A 277 2.91 -20.68 -19.49
C HIS A 277 2.07 -21.22 -18.32
N MET A 278 2.58 -21.10 -17.09
CA MET A 278 1.76 -21.23 -15.88
C MET A 278 1.00 -19.91 -15.64
N ASP A 279 -0.32 -20.02 -15.55
CA ASP A 279 -1.24 -18.90 -15.38
C ASP A 279 -1.12 -18.24 -13.99
N LYS A 280 -1.34 -16.92 -13.93
CA LYS A 280 -1.35 -16.15 -12.69
C LYS A 280 -2.68 -16.34 -11.97
N ARG A 281 -2.77 -17.31 -11.06
CA ARG A 281 -3.85 -17.38 -10.05
C ARG A 281 -3.42 -18.28 -8.89
N LEU A 282 -3.88 -17.94 -7.68
CA LEU A 282 -3.66 -18.62 -6.38
C LEU A 282 -2.29 -18.41 -5.71
N VAL A 283 -2.26 -17.51 -4.73
CA VAL A 283 -1.33 -17.55 -3.58
C VAL A 283 -2.18 -17.34 -2.31
N PRO A 284 -2.23 -18.29 -1.36
CA PRO A 284 -3.07 -18.17 -0.17
C PRO A 284 -2.38 -17.42 0.98
N PHE A 285 -3.18 -16.66 1.73
CA PHE A 285 -2.84 -16.08 3.04
C PHE A 285 -2.90 -17.15 4.15
N THR A 286 -1.91 -17.20 5.06
CA THR A 286 -2.01 -17.94 6.33
C THR A 286 -1.12 -17.31 7.42
N SER A 287 -1.73 -16.58 8.37
CA SER A 287 -1.09 -15.78 9.43
C SER A 287 -0.32 -16.58 10.51
N THR A 288 0.53 -15.91 11.32
CA THR A 288 0.21 -15.42 12.71
C THR A 288 1.40 -14.92 13.56
N TYR A 289 1.30 -13.72 14.18
CA TYR A 289 1.59 -13.41 15.61
C TYR A 289 0.84 -12.08 15.92
N MET A 290 -0.13 -11.93 16.85
CA MET A 290 -0.26 -12.10 18.32
C MET A 290 0.16 -10.83 19.14
N PRO A 291 -0.39 -10.55 20.35
CA PRO A 291 -1.17 -9.32 20.51
C PRO A 291 -0.92 -8.49 21.79
N HIS A 292 -0.91 -7.16 21.66
CA HIS A 292 -1.45 -6.25 22.69
C HIS A 292 -1.80 -4.88 22.09
N LEU A 293 -3.07 -4.47 22.21
CA LEU A 293 -3.49 -3.23 22.87
C LEU A 293 -5.01 -3.05 22.70
N GLN A 294 -5.66 -2.60 23.77
CA GLN A 294 -7.12 -2.53 23.87
C GLN A 294 -7.65 -1.23 23.24
N THR A 295 -8.66 -1.34 22.36
CA THR A 295 -9.85 -0.47 22.20
C THR A 295 -10.33 -0.50 20.76
N LEU A 296 -11.55 -0.98 20.51
CA LEU A 296 -12.36 -0.61 19.32
C LEU A 296 -13.84 -0.99 19.55
N ARG A 297 -14.64 0.00 19.94
CA ARG A 297 -16.10 0.08 19.73
C ARG A 297 -16.38 1.50 19.22
N LEU A 298 -17.48 1.67 18.46
CA LEU A 298 -17.98 2.94 17.87
C LEU A 298 -17.23 3.37 16.56
N TRP A 299 -17.84 3.90 15.48
CA TRP A 299 -19.24 4.32 15.23
C TRP A 299 -19.65 4.38 13.72
N ARG A 300 -20.85 4.93 13.42
CA ARG A 300 -21.62 4.87 12.14
C ARG A 300 -21.33 5.99 11.10
N PRO A 301 -21.82 5.91 9.83
CA PRO A 301 -21.39 6.78 8.70
C PRO A 301 -22.10 8.13 8.45
N ASP A 302 -23.07 8.55 9.25
CA ASP A 302 -24.13 9.50 8.79
C ASP A 302 -23.82 11.02 8.91
N ASP A 303 -22.54 11.44 8.92
CA ASP A 303 -22.12 12.76 9.47
C ASP A 303 -21.62 13.85 8.49
N PHE A 304 -21.60 13.69 7.15
CA PHE A 304 -21.11 14.76 6.23
C PHE A 304 -21.84 14.89 4.87
N PRO A 305 -22.06 16.13 4.36
CA PRO A 305 -22.52 16.41 3.00
C PRO A 305 -21.37 16.40 1.98
N TRP A 306 -21.56 15.71 0.85
CA TRP A 306 -20.49 15.36 -0.11
C TRP A 306 -20.39 16.27 -1.36
N THR A 307 -20.70 17.56 -1.25
CA THR A 307 -20.97 18.41 -2.43
C THR A 307 -19.77 19.11 -3.08
N THR A 308 -18.55 18.98 -2.55
CA THR A 308 -17.37 19.76 -3.02
C THR A 308 -16.14 18.97 -3.45
N VAL A 309 -16.15 17.63 -3.36
CA VAL A 309 -15.05 16.78 -3.87
C VAL A 309 -15.55 16.03 -5.11
N ARG A 310 -14.74 15.96 -6.17
CA ARG A 310 -15.14 15.26 -7.41
C ARG A 310 -15.46 13.78 -7.16
N PRO A 311 -16.46 13.19 -7.84
CA PRO A 311 -16.84 11.77 -7.69
C PRO A 311 -15.67 10.79 -7.82
N ASP A 312 -14.67 11.16 -8.63
CA ASP A 312 -13.41 10.44 -8.88
C ASP A 312 -12.68 10.01 -7.59
N TYR A 313 -12.78 10.80 -6.51
CA TYR A 313 -12.15 10.52 -5.22
C TYR A 313 -12.88 9.49 -4.36
N LYS A 314 -14.20 9.31 -4.55
CA LYS A 314 -14.97 8.34 -3.77
C LYS A 314 -14.51 6.92 -4.11
N ARG A 315 -14.39 6.63 -5.41
CA ARG A 315 -13.85 5.37 -5.93
C ARG A 315 -12.41 5.13 -5.44
N TYR A 316 -11.61 6.21 -5.36
CA TYR A 316 -10.23 6.14 -4.94
C TYR A 316 -10.02 5.70 -3.47
N TYR A 317 -10.88 6.14 -2.54
CA TYR A 317 -10.79 5.76 -1.13
C TYR A 317 -11.45 4.43 -0.79
N ASP A 318 -12.52 4.06 -1.51
CA ASP A 318 -13.21 2.78 -1.29
C ASP A 318 -12.38 1.60 -1.87
N ASP A 319 -11.55 1.83 -2.90
CA ASP A 319 -10.61 0.84 -3.47
C ASP A 319 -9.24 0.78 -2.74
N LEU A 320 -8.94 1.70 -1.80
CA LEU A 320 -7.66 1.74 -1.08
C LEU A 320 -7.65 0.80 0.15
N LEU A 321 -7.21 -0.43 -0.09
CA LEU A 321 -6.87 -1.44 0.91
C LEU A 321 -5.53 -1.33 1.71
N PRO A 322 -4.65 -0.28 1.64
CA PRO A 322 -3.34 -0.33 2.32
C PRO A 322 -3.35 -0.60 3.83
N LEU A 323 -4.42 -0.20 4.54
CA LEU A 323 -4.52 -0.43 5.99
C LEU A 323 -4.82 -1.90 6.36
N GLN A 324 -5.39 -2.70 5.46
CA GLN A 324 -5.44 -4.16 5.66
C GLN A 324 -4.11 -4.81 5.25
N TRP A 325 -3.41 -4.24 4.28
CA TRP A 325 -2.12 -4.76 3.80
C TRP A 325 -1.00 -4.62 4.84
N LEU A 326 -0.88 -3.46 5.51
CA LEU A 326 0.05 -3.26 6.63
C LEU A 326 -0.17 -4.24 7.79
N ASN A 327 -1.42 -4.62 8.05
CA ASN A 327 -1.78 -5.63 9.05
C ASN A 327 -1.60 -7.09 8.55
N SER A 328 -1.09 -7.29 7.33
CA SER A 328 -0.83 -8.60 6.73
C SER A 328 0.64 -8.87 6.41
N LEU A 329 1.54 -7.98 6.85
CA LEU A 329 2.98 -8.22 6.78
C LEU A 329 3.39 -9.23 7.85
N GLU A 330 3.23 -10.51 7.52
CA GLU A 330 3.93 -11.57 8.23
C GLU A 330 5.42 -11.40 8.05
N VAL A 331 6.12 -11.24 9.17
CA VAL A 331 7.57 -11.32 9.26
C VAL A 331 7.91 -12.80 9.53
N PRO A 332 8.52 -13.55 8.57
CA PRO A 332 8.85 -14.96 8.77
C PRO A 332 9.60 -15.24 10.06
N GLU A 333 9.44 -16.45 10.61
CA GLU A 333 9.97 -16.78 11.94
C GLU A 333 11.51 -16.78 12.02
N SER A 334 12.18 -17.01 10.88
CA SER A 334 13.64 -16.82 10.73
C SER A 334 14.09 -15.36 10.88
N ILE A 335 13.15 -14.42 10.74
CA ILE A 335 13.33 -13.01 11.04
C ILE A 335 12.83 -12.72 12.45
N ALA A 336 11.73 -13.33 12.91
CA ALA A 336 11.20 -13.17 14.27
C ALA A 336 12.26 -13.43 15.36
N GLN A 337 13.07 -14.48 15.22
CA GLN A 337 14.21 -14.76 16.14
C GLN A 337 15.32 -13.69 16.10
N HIS A 338 15.31 -12.78 15.13
CA HIS A 338 16.18 -11.60 15.02
C HIS A 338 15.41 -10.27 15.16
N VAL A 339 14.10 -10.34 15.43
CA VAL A 339 13.13 -9.23 15.53
C VAL A 339 12.49 -9.12 16.92
N ILE A 340 12.84 -9.96 17.90
CA ILE A 340 12.37 -9.82 19.30
C ILE A 340 12.66 -8.42 19.89
N VAL A 341 13.79 -7.80 19.52
CA VAL A 341 14.12 -6.40 19.86
C VAL A 341 13.26 -5.41 19.05
N PHE A 342 12.97 -5.78 17.81
CA PHE A 342 12.39 -4.94 16.77
C PHE A 342 10.86 -4.87 16.80
N GLU A 343 10.17 -5.89 17.33
CA GLU A 343 8.74 -5.85 17.62
C GLU A 343 8.49 -4.96 18.86
N GLN A 344 9.39 -5.00 19.86
CA GLN A 344 9.40 -4.00 20.92
C GLN A 344 9.72 -2.60 20.40
N ASP A 345 10.74 -2.42 19.56
CA ASP A 345 11.08 -1.09 19.01
C ASP A 345 10.00 -0.58 18.05
N LEU A 346 9.33 -1.45 17.27
CA LEU A 346 8.23 -1.06 16.38
C LEU A 346 6.94 -0.79 17.16
N CYS A 347 6.61 -1.58 18.19
CA CYS A 347 5.50 -1.27 19.08
C CYS A 347 5.77 -0.01 19.90
N GLN A 348 7.00 0.20 20.39
CA GLN A 348 7.42 1.44 21.05
C GLN A 348 7.48 2.61 20.09
N LEU A 349 7.86 2.43 18.82
CA LEU A 349 7.79 3.50 17.81
C LEU A 349 6.34 3.82 17.48
N ILE A 350 5.49 2.81 17.33
CA ILE A 350 4.05 2.97 17.18
C ILE A 350 3.47 3.65 18.43
N ASP A 351 3.91 3.33 19.64
CA ASP A 351 3.45 3.94 20.89
C ASP A 351 4.00 5.37 21.08
N LYS A 352 5.26 5.66 20.74
CA LYS A 352 5.81 7.03 20.67
C LYS A 352 5.13 7.85 19.59
N LEU A 353 4.77 7.23 18.46
CA LEU A 353 3.90 7.83 17.45
C LEU A 353 2.48 8.02 17.98
N LYS A 354 1.91 7.14 18.82
CA LYS A 354 0.62 7.36 19.52
C LYS A 354 0.71 8.51 20.53
N ASP A 355 1.85 8.68 21.21
CA ASP A 355 2.10 9.82 22.12
C ASP A 355 2.26 11.14 21.35
N LEU A 356 2.83 11.12 20.15
CA LEU A 356 2.78 12.23 19.19
C LEU A 356 1.39 12.40 18.53
N THR A 357 0.56 11.35 18.50
CA THR A 357 -0.75 11.30 17.83
C THR A 357 -1.92 10.96 18.75
N PHE A 358 -2.06 11.74 19.82
CA PHE A 358 -3.39 12.20 20.28
C PHE A 358 -4.48 11.12 20.40
N LEU A 359 -4.19 10.03 21.12
CA LEU A 359 -5.14 8.91 21.30
C LEU A 359 -6.17 9.14 22.43
N ASP A 360 -6.28 10.36 22.94
CA ASP A 360 -7.23 10.77 24.00
C ASP A 360 -8.57 11.36 23.50
N ILE A 361 -8.80 11.49 22.18
CA ILE A 361 -10.13 11.78 21.63
C ILE A 361 -10.62 10.67 20.69
N TYR A 362 -10.85 9.51 21.30
CA TYR A 362 -11.83 8.52 20.86
C TYR A 362 -13.18 8.61 21.60
N GLY A 363 -13.34 9.63 22.48
CA GLY A 363 -14.58 9.95 23.17
C GLY A 363 -15.14 11.31 22.78
N LYS A 364 -16.34 11.31 22.17
CA LYS A 364 -17.25 12.44 21.88
C LYS A 364 -17.00 13.26 20.60
N THR A 365 -18.06 13.27 19.77
CA THR A 365 -18.52 14.31 18.83
C THR A 365 -17.65 14.71 17.62
N HIS A 366 -18.17 14.37 16.44
CA HIS A 366 -18.06 14.98 15.10
C HIS A 366 -16.84 15.89 14.78
N TYR A 367 -15.97 15.43 13.86
CA TYR A 367 -15.25 16.24 12.82
C TYR A 367 -14.09 15.43 12.16
N LYS A 368 -14.30 14.18 11.68
CA LYS A 368 -13.16 13.31 11.25
C LYS A 368 -13.33 12.62 9.89
N LYS A 369 -12.79 13.23 8.82
CA LYS A 369 -12.27 12.54 7.62
C LYS A 369 -10.99 13.17 7.01
N VAL A 370 -10.23 13.95 7.80
CA VAL A 370 -8.88 14.40 7.41
C VAL A 370 -7.85 14.29 8.55
N GLU A 371 -8.15 13.49 9.56
CA GLU A 371 -7.49 13.58 10.87
C GLU A 371 -6.01 13.13 10.93
N PRO A 372 -5.51 12.14 10.16
CA PRO A 372 -4.08 11.82 10.14
C PRO A 372 -3.23 13.00 9.68
N TYR A 373 -3.67 13.69 8.62
CA TYR A 373 -3.07 14.93 8.12
C TYR A 373 -3.30 16.13 9.05
N ARG A 374 -4.25 16.05 10.01
CA ARG A 374 -4.59 17.12 10.96
C ARG A 374 -3.79 17.03 12.24
N LEU A 375 -3.51 15.83 12.70
CA LEU A 375 -2.75 15.60 13.92
C LEU A 375 -1.24 15.78 13.70
N MET A 376 -0.66 15.31 12.58
CA MET A 376 0.73 15.65 12.23
C MET A 376 1.00 17.16 12.07
N VAL A 377 -0.06 17.95 11.78
CA VAL A 377 0.01 19.39 11.51
C VAL A 377 -0.34 20.25 12.73
N GLN A 378 -1.11 19.73 13.69
CA GLN A 378 -1.56 20.48 14.87
C GLN A 378 -1.03 19.92 16.20
N ALA A 379 -0.48 18.71 16.23
CA ALA A 379 0.20 18.18 17.42
C ALA A 379 1.60 18.80 17.58
N ARG A 380 1.60 19.95 18.26
CA ARG A 380 2.73 20.45 19.09
C ARG A 380 3.90 21.24 18.45
N PHE A 381 3.77 21.82 17.27
CA PHE A 381 4.76 22.80 16.77
C PHE A 381 4.13 24.17 16.40
N PRO A 382 3.85 25.04 17.40
CA PRO A 382 3.36 26.41 17.16
C PRO A 382 4.36 27.30 16.41
N ASP A 383 5.64 26.93 16.42
CA ASP A 383 6.77 27.72 15.93
C ASP A 383 7.39 27.14 14.63
N SER A 384 6.72 26.22 13.94
CA SER A 384 7.24 25.65 12.69
C SER A 384 7.37 26.75 11.62
N ARG A 385 8.58 26.91 11.06
CA ARG A 385 8.85 27.95 10.07
C ARG A 385 7.99 27.66 8.81
N PRO A 386 7.24 28.64 8.27
CA PRO A 386 6.56 28.47 7.00
C PRO A 386 7.57 28.22 5.87
N TRP A 387 7.12 27.55 4.80
CA TRP A 387 7.93 27.28 3.61
C TRP A 387 8.62 28.56 3.10
N GLN A 388 9.95 28.62 3.23
CA GLN A 388 10.74 29.73 2.72
C GLN A 388 11.08 29.49 1.25
N PHE A 389 10.32 30.14 0.37
CA PHE A 389 10.66 30.29 -1.04
C PHE A 389 11.51 31.56 -1.20
N ASP A 390 12.49 31.54 -2.11
CA ASP A 390 13.29 32.72 -2.44
C ASP A 390 12.39 33.80 -3.08
N GLU A 391 12.14 34.87 -2.33
CA GLU A 391 11.24 35.97 -2.70
C GLU A 391 11.65 36.69 -4.01
N ASN A 392 12.85 36.42 -4.52
CA ASN A 392 13.40 37.03 -5.73
C ASN A 392 13.06 36.29 -7.05
N ARG A 393 12.20 35.26 -7.01
CA ARG A 393 11.86 34.42 -8.19
C ARG A 393 10.41 34.58 -8.66
N PRO A 394 10.13 35.45 -9.66
CA PRO A 394 8.77 35.76 -10.12
C PRO A 394 8.09 34.64 -10.95
N ASP A 395 8.79 33.51 -11.16
CA ASP A 395 8.34 32.36 -11.93
C ASP A 395 7.44 31.38 -11.14
N ILE A 396 7.28 31.55 -9.82
CA ILE A 396 6.31 30.80 -8.99
C ILE A 396 5.28 31.77 -8.42
N LYS A 397 4.04 31.70 -8.89
CA LYS A 397 2.92 32.42 -8.27
C LYS A 397 2.35 31.56 -7.14
N PRO A 398 2.16 32.10 -5.92
CA PRO A 398 1.40 31.41 -4.89
C PRO A 398 0.01 31.03 -5.42
N ILE A 399 -0.38 29.77 -5.26
CA ILE A 399 -1.75 29.34 -5.56
C ILE A 399 -2.68 30.12 -4.60
N PRO A 400 -3.69 30.87 -5.09
CA PRO A 400 -4.48 31.73 -4.24
C PRO A 400 -5.24 30.91 -3.20
N ILE A 401 -5.00 31.22 -1.92
CA ILE A 401 -5.68 30.63 -0.78
C ILE A 401 -7.18 30.87 -0.95
N LYS A 402 -7.95 29.79 -1.12
CA LYS A 402 -9.39 29.85 -0.93
C LYS A 402 -9.65 29.87 0.57
N ASP A 403 -10.39 30.88 1.01
CA ASP A 403 -10.69 31.14 2.41
C ASP A 403 -11.66 30.08 2.96
N SER A 404 -11.13 28.94 3.39
CA SER A 404 -11.92 27.88 4.04
C SER A 404 -11.16 27.19 5.16
N SER A 405 -11.92 26.78 6.19
CA SER A 405 -11.43 26.05 7.37
C SER A 405 -11.19 24.56 7.12
N THR A 406 -11.11 24.15 5.85
CA THR A 406 -11.05 22.77 5.39
C THR A 406 -9.76 22.50 4.63
N TYR A 407 -9.41 21.21 4.50
CA TYR A 407 -8.38 20.79 3.56
C TYR A 407 -8.82 21.08 2.14
N TYR A 408 -7.86 21.41 1.28
CA TYR A 408 -8.11 21.69 -0.13
C TYR A 408 -7.02 21.08 -1.00
N ASP A 409 -7.44 20.70 -2.20
CA ASP A 409 -6.60 20.11 -3.22
C ASP A 409 -5.72 21.20 -3.84
N CYS A 410 -4.42 21.21 -3.52
CA CYS A 410 -3.46 22.23 -3.95
C CYS A 410 -2.30 21.66 -4.79
N TRP A 411 -2.66 20.97 -5.88
CA TRP A 411 -1.69 20.53 -6.88
C TRP A 411 -2.12 20.96 -8.28
N ASP A 412 -1.12 21.17 -9.11
CA ASP A 412 -1.19 21.24 -10.56
C ASP A 412 -0.12 20.30 -11.14
N GLU A 413 0.18 20.40 -12.43
CA GLU A 413 1.22 19.57 -13.06
C GLU A 413 2.63 19.87 -12.53
N GLU A 414 2.86 21.00 -11.85
CA GLU A 414 4.18 21.44 -11.34
C GLU A 414 4.41 21.08 -9.86
N HIS A 415 3.43 20.49 -9.17
CA HIS A 415 3.52 20.18 -7.73
C HIS A 415 3.15 18.72 -7.41
N VAL A 416 3.65 18.21 -6.27
CA VAL A 416 3.31 16.87 -5.78
C VAL A 416 1.79 16.79 -5.50
N ARG A 417 1.14 15.73 -5.97
CA ARG A 417 -0.27 15.48 -5.65
C ARG A 417 -0.42 14.98 -4.21
N MET A 418 -0.74 15.87 -3.28
CA MET A 418 -1.03 15.56 -1.87
C MET A 418 -2.12 16.50 -1.28
N PRO A 419 -2.84 16.08 -0.21
CA PRO A 419 -3.79 16.94 0.49
C PRO A 419 -3.11 18.11 1.21
N CYS A 420 -3.59 19.34 1.00
CA CYS A 420 -3.05 20.55 1.64
C CYS A 420 -3.97 21.08 2.74
N SER A 421 -3.43 21.84 3.68
CA SER A 421 -4.18 22.46 4.79
C SER A 421 -3.90 23.96 4.89
N LYS A 422 -4.74 24.71 5.60
CA LYS A 422 -4.49 26.14 5.87
C LYS A 422 -3.16 26.45 6.60
N HIS A 423 -2.55 25.46 7.26
CA HIS A 423 -1.24 25.58 7.92
C HIS A 423 -0.07 25.12 7.03
N TYR A 424 -0.35 24.20 6.10
CA TYR A 424 0.59 23.69 5.10
C TYR A 424 -0.06 23.89 3.72
N ALA A 425 -0.07 25.16 3.31
CA ALA A 425 -0.85 25.68 2.19
C ALA A 425 -0.27 25.32 0.80
N TYR A 426 0.89 24.68 0.78
CA TYR A 426 1.70 24.42 -0.40
C TYR A 426 2.18 22.98 -0.41
N SER A 427 2.02 22.33 -1.56
CA SER A 427 2.67 21.07 -1.87
C SER A 427 4.11 21.31 -2.37
N PRO A 428 5.07 20.40 -2.14
CA PRO A 428 6.41 20.51 -2.74
C PRO A 428 6.33 20.57 -4.28
N PRO A 429 7.04 21.51 -4.95
CA PRO A 429 7.09 21.53 -6.40
C PRO A 429 7.95 20.40 -6.97
N LEU A 430 7.58 19.93 -8.16
CA LEU A 430 8.30 18.88 -8.89
C LEU A 430 9.54 19.46 -9.58
N LEU A 431 10.68 18.81 -9.37
CA LEU A 431 11.95 19.08 -10.03
C LEU A 431 11.99 18.30 -11.35
N LYS A 432 11.28 18.81 -12.36
CA LYS A 432 11.16 18.23 -13.71
C LYS A 432 12.42 18.32 -14.57
N ILE A 433 12.54 17.46 -15.58
CA ILE A 433 13.60 17.48 -16.60
C ILE A 433 13.73 18.87 -17.24
N GLY A 434 14.97 19.30 -17.48
CA GLY A 434 15.30 20.59 -18.09
C GLY A 434 15.26 21.77 -17.12
N THR A 435 14.77 21.59 -15.90
CA THR A 435 14.66 22.69 -14.92
C THR A 435 15.95 22.89 -14.12
N ASN A 436 16.25 24.16 -13.81
CA ASN A 436 17.22 24.54 -12.78
C ASN A 436 16.43 25.12 -11.60
N ARG A 437 16.06 24.24 -10.66
CA ARG A 437 15.15 24.53 -9.54
C ARG A 437 15.63 23.82 -8.27
N SER A 438 15.19 24.31 -7.12
CA SER A 438 15.47 23.71 -5.82
C SER A 438 14.21 23.70 -4.94
N VAL A 439 14.08 22.66 -4.12
CA VAL A 439 13.09 22.56 -3.04
C VAL A 439 13.84 22.52 -1.73
N THR A 440 13.52 23.44 -0.82
CA THR A 440 14.09 23.51 0.53
C THR A 440 12.97 23.28 1.53
N MET A 441 13.21 22.42 2.52
CA MET A 441 12.21 22.00 3.52
C MET A 441 12.88 21.69 4.86
N SER A 442 12.14 21.74 5.97
CA SER A 442 12.66 21.30 7.26
C SER A 442 12.87 19.79 7.31
N GLN A 443 13.74 19.31 8.19
CA GLN A 443 13.89 17.87 8.48
C GLN A 443 12.56 17.28 9.02
N GLU A 444 11.76 18.08 9.73
CA GLU A 444 10.39 17.75 10.15
C GLU A 444 9.42 17.53 8.97
N GLN A 445 9.43 18.43 7.97
CA GLN A 445 8.65 18.27 6.74
C GLN A 445 9.09 17.02 5.95
N ALA A 446 10.40 16.74 5.92
CA ALA A 446 10.93 15.52 5.32
C ALA A 446 10.44 14.27 6.05
N ALA A 447 10.51 14.24 7.39
CA ALA A 447 10.00 13.14 8.21
C ALA A 447 8.49 12.90 7.98
N ALA A 448 7.70 13.96 7.87
CA ALA A 448 6.28 13.87 7.55
C ALA A 448 6.01 13.24 6.18
N LEU A 449 6.72 13.68 5.14
CA LEU A 449 6.61 13.09 3.79
C LEU A 449 7.07 11.63 3.77
N LEU A 450 8.12 11.28 4.52
CA LEU A 450 8.60 9.91 4.63
C LEU A 450 7.65 9.00 5.40
N ALA A 451 6.95 9.51 6.42
CA ALA A 451 5.87 8.76 7.06
C ALA A 451 4.73 8.46 6.07
N CYS A 452 4.34 9.43 5.24
CA CYS A 452 3.37 9.19 4.16
C CYS A 452 3.86 8.14 3.15
N ALA A 453 5.13 8.16 2.77
CA ALA A 453 5.75 7.17 1.89
C ALA A 453 5.79 5.76 2.53
N PHE A 454 6.15 5.68 3.81
CA PHE A 454 6.21 4.44 4.60
C PHE A 454 4.83 3.77 4.70
N PHE A 455 3.77 4.55 4.93
CA PHE A 455 2.39 4.06 4.95
C PHE A 455 1.72 3.98 3.57
N CYS A 456 2.49 4.14 2.48
CA CYS A 456 2.04 4.04 1.09
C CYS A 456 0.86 4.99 0.73
N LEU A 457 0.90 6.22 1.26
CA LEU A 457 -0.19 7.20 1.15
C LEU A 457 -0.09 8.14 -0.07
N PHE A 458 0.97 8.07 -0.87
CA PHE A 458 1.10 8.94 -2.06
C PHE A 458 0.26 8.41 -3.22
N PRO A 459 -0.77 9.15 -3.65
CA PRO A 459 -1.74 8.64 -4.59
C PRO A 459 -1.20 8.63 -6.02
N TYR A 460 -1.79 7.78 -6.87
CA TYR A 460 -1.44 7.68 -8.29
C TYR A 460 0.08 7.52 -8.54
N ARG A 461 0.70 6.52 -7.90
CA ARG A 461 2.07 6.06 -8.20
C ARG A 461 2.14 4.59 -8.63
N THR A 462 1.19 3.77 -8.18
CA THR A 462 1.19 2.31 -8.35
C THR A 462 0.28 1.77 -9.48
N TYR A 463 -0.61 2.59 -10.07
CA TYR A 463 -1.66 2.12 -11.00
C TYR A 463 -1.35 2.37 -12.50
N PRO A 464 -1.86 1.53 -13.44
CA PRO A 464 -1.56 1.65 -14.87
C PRO A 464 -1.99 2.97 -15.54
N SER A 465 -3.04 3.64 -15.07
CA SER A 465 -3.45 4.97 -15.54
C SER A 465 -2.54 6.08 -14.99
N ALA A 466 -2.12 5.94 -13.73
CA ALA A 466 -1.20 6.85 -13.05
C ALA A 466 0.21 6.84 -13.67
N LYS A 467 0.61 5.73 -14.28
CA LYS A 467 1.87 5.62 -15.04
C LYS A 467 2.05 6.69 -16.11
N LYS A 468 1.01 7.42 -16.56
CA LYS A 468 1.18 8.53 -17.52
C LYS A 468 1.53 9.88 -16.89
N GLU A 469 1.09 10.14 -15.66
CA GLU A 469 1.35 11.42 -14.97
C GLU A 469 2.73 11.41 -14.31
N TYR A 470 3.15 10.24 -13.82
CA TYR A 470 4.42 10.05 -13.10
C TYR A 470 5.33 8.99 -13.76
N GLU A 471 5.24 8.80 -15.08
CA GLU A 471 6.02 7.79 -15.83
C GLU A 471 7.53 7.90 -15.60
N HIS A 472 7.98 9.13 -15.37
CA HIS A 472 9.38 9.51 -15.26
C HIS A 472 9.84 9.74 -13.80
N PHE A 473 9.02 9.41 -12.81
CA PHE A 473 9.36 9.51 -11.39
C PHE A 473 9.55 8.11 -10.79
N GLN A 474 10.26 8.03 -9.66
CA GLN A 474 10.25 6.83 -8.84
C GLN A 474 8.89 6.68 -8.13
N ASP A 475 8.55 5.46 -7.70
CA ASP A 475 7.49 5.29 -6.71
C ASP A 475 8.07 5.62 -5.33
N PRO A 476 7.60 6.67 -4.65
CA PRO A 476 8.05 7.00 -3.29
C PRO A 476 7.48 6.04 -2.25
N ASN A 477 6.42 5.28 -2.56
CA ASN A 477 5.76 4.42 -1.58
C ASN A 477 6.61 3.19 -1.28
N PHE A 478 6.73 2.83 0.00
CA PHE A 478 7.63 1.77 0.45
C PHE A 478 7.09 0.35 0.17
N GLU A 479 6.06 0.22 -0.68
CA GLU A 479 5.38 -1.05 -0.94
C GLU A 479 6.36 -2.16 -1.37
N THR A 480 7.29 -1.82 -2.27
CA THR A 480 8.32 -2.74 -2.75
C THR A 480 9.33 -3.13 -1.67
N LEU A 481 9.51 -2.32 -0.62
CA LEU A 481 10.46 -2.59 0.47
C LEU A 481 9.93 -3.70 1.38
N TYR A 482 8.62 -3.85 1.48
CA TYR A 482 7.99 -4.87 2.33
C TYR A 482 7.71 -6.20 1.59
N ARG A 483 7.65 -6.18 0.25
CA ARG A 483 7.51 -7.41 -0.58
C ARG A 483 8.79 -8.25 -0.61
N ASP A 484 8.68 -9.55 -0.39
CA ASP A 484 9.78 -10.53 -0.38
C ASP A 484 10.86 -10.31 0.70
N VAL A 485 11.28 -11.41 1.32
CA VAL A 485 12.29 -11.42 2.36
C VAL A 485 13.69 -11.62 1.78
N ARG A 486 14.55 -10.63 1.99
CA ARG A 486 15.98 -10.67 1.70
C ARG A 486 16.74 -9.95 2.81
N GLN A 487 17.90 -10.49 3.20
CA GLN A 487 18.69 -9.95 4.30
C GLN A 487 18.95 -8.45 4.15
N ASN A 488 19.45 -8.01 3.00
CA ASN A 488 19.72 -6.61 2.73
C ASN A 488 18.49 -5.69 2.89
N LYS A 489 17.27 -6.14 2.56
CA LYS A 489 16.04 -5.36 2.73
C LYS A 489 15.64 -5.21 4.20
N LEU A 490 15.85 -6.24 5.02
CA LEU A 490 15.64 -6.18 6.47
C LEU A 490 16.60 -5.18 7.12
N GLU A 491 17.86 -5.20 6.71
CA GLU A 491 18.89 -4.30 7.22
C GLU A 491 18.65 -2.85 6.79
N LYS A 492 18.06 -2.61 5.62
CA LYS A 492 17.53 -1.29 5.26
C LYS A 492 16.36 -0.86 6.14
N LEU A 493 15.40 -1.75 6.38
CA LEU A 493 14.24 -1.49 7.22
C LEU A 493 14.65 -1.13 8.66
N LYS A 494 15.71 -1.76 9.19
CA LYS A 494 16.35 -1.38 10.46
C LYS A 494 16.86 0.06 10.46
N CYS A 495 17.57 0.49 9.41
CA CYS A 495 18.05 1.87 9.30
C CYS A 495 16.89 2.89 9.22
N ILE A 496 15.84 2.56 8.46
CA ILE A 496 14.64 3.39 8.27
C ILE A 496 13.82 3.52 9.56
N LEU A 497 13.60 2.43 10.30
CA LEU A 497 12.87 2.45 11.56
C LEU A 497 13.69 3.10 12.68
N HIS A 498 15.02 2.95 12.67
CA HIS A 498 15.90 3.72 13.53
C HIS A 498 15.79 5.24 13.27
N TYR A 499 15.73 5.68 12.01
CA TYR A 499 15.44 7.07 11.66
C TYR A 499 14.10 7.55 12.22
N PHE A 500 13.02 6.77 12.05
CA PHE A 500 11.72 7.15 12.60
C PHE A 500 11.75 7.22 14.14
N ASN A 501 12.41 6.28 14.84
CA ASN A 501 12.60 6.37 16.29
C ASN A 501 13.36 7.65 16.70
N ARG A 502 14.46 7.96 15.99
CA ARG A 502 15.24 9.19 16.22
C ARG A 502 14.41 10.47 16.09
N VAL A 503 13.67 10.63 14.99
CA VAL A 503 12.92 11.89 14.74
C VAL A 503 11.63 11.99 15.55
N THR A 504 11.07 10.87 16.02
CA THR A 504 9.90 10.88 16.92
C THR A 504 10.27 11.17 18.36
N GLU A 505 11.41 10.66 18.86
CA GLU A 505 11.92 11.03 20.18
C GLU A 505 12.45 12.47 20.22
N HIS A 506 13.23 12.86 19.21
CA HIS A 506 13.94 14.14 19.17
C HIS A 506 13.95 14.69 17.73
N MET A 507 12.87 15.38 17.34
CA MET A 507 12.72 15.97 16.01
C MET A 507 13.87 16.96 15.71
N PRO A 508 14.70 16.74 14.68
CA PRO A 508 15.74 17.68 14.29
C PRO A 508 15.15 18.97 13.71
N ASN A 509 15.67 20.11 14.18
CA ASN A 509 15.19 21.45 13.84
C ASN A 509 15.85 22.07 12.59
N GLY A 510 16.53 21.25 11.78
CA GLY A 510 17.30 21.72 10.63
C GLY A 510 16.52 21.72 9.32
N VAL A 511 17.26 22.01 8.25
CA VAL A 511 16.75 22.17 6.88
C VAL A 511 17.51 21.25 5.93
N ILE A 512 16.83 20.80 4.87
CA ILE A 512 17.42 20.07 3.72
C ILE A 512 17.03 20.76 2.41
N THR A 513 17.84 20.57 1.37
CA THR A 513 17.59 21.11 0.03
C THR A 513 17.85 20.04 -1.03
N PHE A 514 16.86 19.83 -1.91
CA PHE A 514 16.99 19.10 -3.16
C PHE A 514 17.15 20.11 -4.29
N GLN A 515 18.21 20.03 -5.08
CA GLN A 515 18.45 20.97 -6.18
C GLN A 515 18.74 20.21 -7.49
N ARG A 516 17.89 20.42 -8.49
CA ARG A 516 18.14 19.95 -9.85
C ARG A 516 18.95 21.00 -10.60
N VAL A 517 20.05 20.55 -11.22
CA VAL A 517 20.90 21.36 -12.08
C VAL A 517 20.87 20.76 -13.48
N SER A 518 20.60 21.60 -14.49
CA SER A 518 20.56 21.22 -15.89
C SER A 518 21.47 22.16 -16.68
N LEU A 519 22.59 21.65 -17.21
CA LEU A 519 23.56 22.46 -17.95
C LEU A 519 23.00 22.76 -19.35
N PRO A 520 22.81 24.03 -19.77
CA PRO A 520 22.30 24.32 -21.11
C PRO A 520 23.38 24.05 -22.17
N LYS A 521 22.96 23.58 -23.36
CA LYS A 521 23.86 23.15 -24.45
C LYS A 521 24.93 24.18 -24.84
N HIS A 522 24.65 25.48 -24.75
CA HIS A 522 25.61 26.54 -25.07
C HIS A 522 26.72 26.73 -24.01
N ARG A 523 26.62 26.07 -22.85
CA ARG A 523 27.67 25.97 -21.82
C ARG A 523 28.34 24.59 -21.77
N PHE A 524 28.13 23.73 -22.77
CA PHE A 524 28.87 22.48 -22.89
C PHE A 524 30.34 22.80 -23.23
N PRO A 525 31.32 22.21 -22.54
CA PRO A 525 32.73 22.48 -22.81
C PRO A 525 33.19 21.80 -24.10
N SER A 526 33.97 22.53 -24.91
CA SER A 526 34.73 21.96 -26.02
C SER A 526 35.93 21.17 -25.48
N TRP A 527 35.76 19.88 -25.17
CA TRP A 527 36.80 19.06 -24.51
C TRP A 527 38.18 19.13 -25.18
N HIS A 528 38.22 19.18 -26.51
CA HIS A 528 39.46 19.25 -27.30
C HIS A 528 40.15 20.63 -27.28
N GLU A 529 39.46 21.68 -26.83
CA GLU A 529 39.97 23.06 -26.75
C GLU A 529 40.42 23.43 -25.33
N LEU A 530 40.19 22.56 -24.35
CA LEU A 530 40.61 22.76 -22.96
C LEU A 530 42.13 22.65 -22.82
N ASN A 531 42.75 23.72 -22.31
CA ASN A 531 44.18 23.79 -22.01
C ASN A 531 44.48 23.83 -20.49
N THR A 532 43.47 23.56 -19.65
CA THR A 532 43.58 23.51 -18.20
C THR A 532 44.37 22.28 -17.74
N GLY A 533 45.32 22.46 -16.82
CA GLY A 533 46.01 21.36 -16.16
C GLY A 533 45.07 20.51 -15.30
N LEU A 534 45.47 19.26 -15.04
CA LEU A 534 44.77 18.37 -14.10
C LEU A 534 44.82 18.93 -12.66
N CYS A 535 43.80 18.59 -11.87
CA CYS A 535 43.71 18.98 -10.46
C CYS A 535 44.49 18.02 -9.54
N ASP A 536 44.65 18.42 -8.27
CA ASP A 536 45.28 17.59 -7.24
C ASP A 536 44.43 16.32 -6.96
N LEU A 537 45.06 15.16 -7.05
CA LEU A 537 44.43 13.86 -6.80
C LEU A 537 44.94 13.23 -5.49
N ASN A 538 44.02 12.87 -4.59
CA ASN A 538 44.31 12.13 -3.37
C ASN A 538 43.62 10.76 -3.41
N MET A 539 44.39 9.68 -3.36
CA MET A 539 43.88 8.31 -3.38
C MET A 539 43.96 7.65 -1.99
N THR A 540 42.92 6.92 -1.60
CA THR A 540 42.87 6.15 -0.35
C THR A 540 42.07 4.87 -0.55
N THR A 541 42.49 3.77 0.09
CA THR A 541 41.92 2.42 -0.10
C THR A 541 41.14 1.91 1.11
N GLY A 542 40.94 2.73 2.14
CA GLY A 542 40.29 2.33 3.40
C GLY A 542 39.29 3.35 3.99
N LYS A 543 38.87 4.35 3.20
CA LYS A 543 37.83 5.32 3.58
C LYS A 543 36.65 5.22 2.63
N LYS A 544 35.44 5.39 3.15
CA LYS A 544 34.21 5.49 2.35
C LYS A 544 33.91 6.96 2.03
N ILE A 545 33.09 7.21 1.01
CA ILE A 545 32.80 8.57 0.53
C ILE A 545 32.07 9.39 1.61
N GLU A 546 31.10 8.78 2.28
CA GLU A 546 30.28 9.38 3.34
C GLU A 546 31.06 9.73 4.62
N ASP A 547 32.25 9.15 4.82
CA ASP A 547 33.10 9.42 5.98
C ASP A 547 34.08 10.59 5.72
N ILE A 548 34.16 11.11 4.49
CA ILE A 548 35.00 12.27 4.14
C ILE A 548 34.18 13.55 4.29
N LYS A 549 34.59 14.44 5.20
CA LYS A 549 33.88 15.70 5.51
C LYS A 549 34.40 16.89 4.70
N ASN A 550 33.61 17.96 4.62
CA ASN A 550 33.95 19.23 3.96
C ASN A 550 34.26 19.11 2.45
N VAL A 551 33.60 18.17 1.78
CA VAL A 551 33.76 17.84 0.36
C VAL A 551 32.39 17.63 -0.28
N LEU A 552 32.34 17.77 -1.60
CA LEU A 552 31.22 17.28 -2.40
C LEU A 552 31.33 15.75 -2.50
N GLN A 553 30.35 15.03 -1.96
CA GLN A 553 30.32 13.57 -1.92
C GLN A 553 29.53 13.04 -3.13
N VAL A 554 30.12 12.15 -3.92
CA VAL A 554 29.46 11.59 -5.10
C VAL A 554 28.58 10.38 -4.74
N ASP A 555 27.33 10.43 -5.17
CA ASP A 555 26.41 9.31 -5.23
C ASP A 555 26.39 8.72 -6.65
N PHE A 556 26.67 7.43 -6.75
CA PHE A 556 26.79 6.68 -8.01
C PHE A 556 25.40 6.27 -8.51
N ALA A 557 24.60 7.29 -8.77
CA ALA A 557 23.15 7.19 -8.88
C ALA A 557 22.66 6.35 -10.06
N ASN A 558 21.42 5.90 -9.97
CA ASN A 558 20.60 5.63 -11.13
C ASN A 558 20.03 6.95 -11.68
N LYS A 559 19.74 7.02 -12.98
CA LYS A 559 19.05 8.18 -13.56
C LYS A 559 17.69 8.45 -12.89
N TYR A 560 17.04 7.40 -12.40
CA TYR A 560 15.91 7.47 -11.47
C TYR A 560 16.46 7.45 -10.04
N ILE A 561 16.70 8.62 -9.48
CA ILE A 561 17.42 8.82 -8.20
C ILE A 561 16.94 7.89 -7.06
N GLY A 562 17.89 7.33 -6.32
CA GLY A 562 17.66 6.29 -5.30
C GLY A 562 17.57 4.87 -5.88
N GLY A 563 17.59 4.70 -7.19
CA GLY A 563 17.77 3.41 -7.87
C GLY A 563 16.86 2.30 -7.36
N GLY A 564 17.46 1.25 -6.78
CA GLY A 564 16.76 0.11 -6.20
C GLY A 564 16.49 0.21 -4.69
N VAL A 565 16.50 1.39 -4.08
CA VAL A 565 16.53 1.55 -2.61
C VAL A 565 15.30 0.98 -1.91
N LEU A 566 14.11 1.16 -2.48
CA LEU A 566 12.89 0.51 -1.98
C LEU A 566 12.74 -0.94 -2.50
N GLY A 567 13.72 -1.47 -3.23
CA GLY A 567 13.75 -2.83 -3.74
C GLY A 567 14.97 -3.63 -3.28
N GLY A 568 15.44 -4.53 -4.14
CA GLY A 568 16.58 -5.41 -3.84
C GLY A 568 17.97 -4.81 -4.10
N GLY A 569 18.08 -3.60 -4.65
CA GLY A 569 19.38 -2.94 -4.90
C GLY A 569 20.02 -2.52 -3.57
N CYS A 570 21.29 -2.83 -3.35
CA CYS A 570 21.98 -2.51 -2.08
C CYS A 570 23.45 -2.17 -2.31
N VAL A 571 23.72 -1.39 -3.34
CA VAL A 571 25.06 -0.87 -3.65
C VAL A 571 25.20 0.56 -3.11
N GLN A 572 26.20 1.32 -3.56
CA GLN A 572 26.59 2.58 -2.93
C GLN A 572 25.45 3.62 -2.83
N GLU A 573 24.62 3.77 -3.87
CA GLU A 573 23.43 4.64 -3.87
C GLU A 573 22.41 4.20 -2.80
N GLU A 574 21.92 2.96 -2.88
CA GLU A 574 20.85 2.52 -1.98
C GLU A 574 21.30 2.46 -0.53
N ILE A 575 22.57 2.11 -0.28
CA ILE A 575 23.17 2.17 1.06
C ILE A 575 23.17 3.61 1.57
N ARG A 576 23.55 4.59 0.74
CA ARG A 576 23.62 5.99 1.17
C ARG A 576 22.24 6.54 1.52
N PHE A 577 21.24 6.27 0.68
CA PHE A 577 19.85 6.68 0.92
C PHE A 577 19.26 5.98 2.15
N THR A 578 19.69 4.76 2.44
CA THR A 578 19.26 3.97 3.60
C THR A 578 19.82 4.49 4.91
N ILE A 579 21.09 4.92 4.96
CA ILE A 579 21.70 5.48 6.18
C ILE A 579 21.42 6.97 6.38
N CYS A 580 20.92 7.65 5.33
CA CYS A 580 20.45 9.04 5.35
C CYS A 580 18.99 9.13 4.82
N PRO A 581 17.96 8.59 5.52
CA PRO A 581 16.62 8.41 4.96
C PRO A 581 15.93 9.67 4.42
N GLU A 582 16.29 10.86 4.90
CA GLU A 582 15.84 12.14 4.34
C GLU A 582 16.05 12.26 2.81
N MET A 583 17.08 11.59 2.26
CA MET A 583 17.32 11.52 0.82
C MET A 583 16.19 10.82 0.05
N LEU A 584 15.42 9.94 0.69
CA LEU A 584 14.29 9.24 0.06
C LEU A 584 13.15 10.18 -0.37
N VAL A 585 13.08 11.40 0.17
CA VAL A 585 12.13 12.43 -0.31
C VAL A 585 12.41 12.81 -1.77
N SER A 586 13.64 12.65 -2.26
CA SER A 586 13.95 12.90 -3.68
C SER A 586 13.18 12.00 -4.65
N LEU A 587 12.78 10.78 -4.26
CA LEU A 587 11.94 9.89 -5.09
C LEU A 587 10.55 10.51 -5.35
N LEU A 588 10.06 11.35 -4.43
CA LEU A 588 8.76 12.01 -4.54
C LEU A 588 8.81 13.26 -5.43
N VAL A 589 9.91 14.02 -5.39
CA VAL A 589 10.01 15.35 -6.01
C VAL A 589 10.87 15.40 -7.28
N CYS A 590 11.75 14.44 -7.54
CA CYS A 590 12.67 14.48 -8.68
C CYS A 590 12.24 13.57 -9.83
N GLU A 591 12.13 14.15 -11.03
CA GLU A 591 11.98 13.38 -12.28
C GLU A 591 13.34 12.74 -12.69
N VAL A 592 13.32 11.69 -13.51
CA VAL A 592 14.51 11.03 -14.07
C VAL A 592 15.50 12.02 -14.68
N MET A 593 16.81 11.85 -14.49
CA MET A 593 17.85 12.75 -15.00
C MET A 593 18.13 12.53 -16.51
N ASP A 594 18.27 13.62 -17.27
CA ASP A 594 18.88 13.60 -18.62
C ASP A 594 20.43 13.71 -18.51
N ASN A 595 21.12 13.50 -19.63
CA ASN A 595 22.58 13.38 -19.75
C ASN A 595 23.37 14.62 -19.26
N ASN A 596 22.74 15.78 -19.27
CA ASN A 596 23.29 17.09 -18.88
C ASN A 596 22.76 17.57 -17.51
N GLU A 597 22.27 16.65 -16.66
CA GLU A 597 21.62 16.98 -15.40
C GLU A 597 22.21 16.24 -14.20
N CYS A 598 22.22 16.88 -13.02
CA CYS A 598 22.53 16.24 -11.74
C CYS A 598 21.55 16.72 -10.67
N ILE A 599 21.41 15.94 -9.59
CA ILE A 599 20.61 16.31 -8.43
C ILE A 599 21.52 16.42 -7.20
N PHE A 600 21.49 17.57 -6.54
CA PHE A 600 22.19 17.80 -5.28
C PHE A 600 21.24 17.54 -4.10
N LEU A 601 21.74 16.81 -3.11
CA LEU A 601 21.09 16.51 -1.83
C LEU A 601 21.92 17.20 -0.74
N ILE A 602 21.42 18.30 -0.20
CA ILE A 602 22.17 19.20 0.68
C ILE A 602 21.49 19.21 2.05
N GLY A 603 22.26 19.02 3.12
CA GLY A 603 21.75 19.11 4.50
C GLY A 603 21.27 17.81 5.12
N CYS A 604 21.08 16.75 4.33
CA CYS A 604 20.54 15.48 4.82
C CYS A 604 21.45 14.84 5.88
N GLU A 605 20.84 14.43 6.99
CA GLU A 605 21.49 13.84 8.17
C GLU A 605 21.73 12.33 7.98
N ARG A 606 22.87 11.85 8.48
CA ARG A 606 23.15 10.40 8.62
C ARG A 606 22.65 9.92 9.97
N TYR A 607 21.75 8.95 9.96
CA TYR A 607 21.17 8.38 11.18
C TYR A 607 21.76 7.03 11.55
N SER A 608 22.24 6.25 10.56
CA SER A 608 22.69 4.87 10.79
C SER A 608 24.18 4.65 10.54
N SER A 609 24.78 3.88 11.44
CA SER A 609 26.04 3.17 11.23
C SER A 609 25.76 1.88 10.47
N TYR A 610 26.71 1.40 9.65
CA TYR A 610 26.54 0.17 8.87
C TYR A 610 27.86 -0.52 8.54
N LYS A 611 27.79 -1.82 8.27
CA LYS A 611 28.89 -2.66 7.77
C LYS A 611 28.46 -3.48 6.55
N GLY A 612 29.42 -4.10 5.88
CA GLY A 612 29.18 -4.87 4.65
C GLY A 612 28.76 -4.04 3.44
N TYR A 613 28.32 -4.73 2.40
CA TYR A 613 27.94 -4.17 1.09
C TYR A 613 27.11 -5.19 0.29
N ALA A 614 26.20 -4.74 -0.59
CA ALA A 614 25.30 -5.62 -1.35
C ALA A 614 24.54 -6.58 -0.42
N ASP A 615 24.61 -7.89 -0.66
CA ASP A 615 23.90 -8.90 0.14
C ASP A 615 24.44 -9.06 1.57
N SER A 616 25.64 -8.51 1.84
CA SER A 616 26.26 -8.48 3.19
C SER A 616 26.01 -7.18 3.97
N PHE A 617 25.23 -6.24 3.42
CA PHE A 617 24.89 -5.00 4.11
C PHE A 617 24.13 -5.28 5.42
N GLU A 618 24.59 -4.68 6.53
CA GLU A 618 24.00 -4.85 7.86
C GLU A 618 23.99 -3.51 8.62
N TYR A 619 22.88 -3.22 9.28
CA TYR A 619 22.74 -2.10 10.21
C TYR A 619 23.67 -2.31 11.41
N ALA A 620 24.47 -1.30 11.75
CA ALA A 620 25.49 -1.38 12.79
C ALA A 620 25.24 -0.38 13.95
N GLY A 621 23.97 0.00 14.17
CA GLY A 621 23.56 0.89 15.26
C GLY A 621 23.43 2.36 14.85
N ASP A 622 23.18 3.18 15.85
CA ASP A 622 23.03 4.64 15.74
C ASP A 622 24.27 5.34 15.14
N TYR A 623 24.06 6.47 14.48
CA TYR A 623 25.12 7.38 14.07
C TYR A 623 24.82 8.80 14.57
N GLN A 624 25.67 9.30 15.48
CA GLN A 624 25.59 10.67 15.96
C GLN A 624 26.27 11.62 14.96
N ASP A 625 25.48 12.18 14.04
CA ASP A 625 25.97 13.10 13.02
C ASP A 625 26.31 14.49 13.57
N ASN A 626 27.53 14.60 14.09
CA ASN A 626 28.13 15.83 14.60
C ASN A 626 28.62 16.78 13.48
N THR A 627 28.12 16.65 12.24
CA THR A 627 28.46 17.59 11.16
C THR A 627 27.85 18.97 11.43
N PRO A 628 28.63 20.07 11.36
CA PRO A 628 28.13 21.43 11.59
C PRO A 628 26.99 21.80 10.64
N ARG A 629 26.20 22.81 11.02
CA ARG A 629 25.19 23.41 10.13
C ARG A 629 25.72 24.67 9.46
N ASP A 630 25.24 24.95 8.25
CA ASP A 630 25.48 26.19 7.51
C ASP A 630 24.54 27.32 7.99
N GLY A 631 24.65 28.50 7.39
CA GLY A 631 23.82 29.66 7.74
C GLY A 631 22.32 29.52 7.38
N TRP A 632 21.90 28.38 6.81
CA TRP A 632 20.51 28.05 6.47
C TRP A 632 19.99 26.88 7.35
N ASP A 633 20.67 26.56 8.46
CA ASP A 633 20.39 25.44 9.36
C ASP A 633 20.51 24.04 8.69
N ARG A 634 21.17 23.93 7.53
CA ARG A 634 21.42 22.66 6.82
C ARG A 634 22.72 22.05 7.30
N LYS A 635 22.81 20.73 7.52
CA LYS A 635 24.13 20.12 7.80
C LYS A 635 25.09 20.34 6.64
N TRP A 636 26.38 20.45 6.93
CA TRP A 636 27.43 20.63 5.93
C TRP A 636 27.79 19.30 5.22
N CYS A 637 26.75 18.66 4.70
CA CYS A 637 26.73 17.42 3.96
C CYS A 637 26.17 17.74 2.58
N HIS A 638 27.02 17.71 1.55
CA HIS A 638 26.65 17.98 0.17
C HIS A 638 26.88 16.70 -0.62
N VAL A 639 25.79 16.05 -1.04
CA VAL A 639 25.84 14.87 -1.91
C VAL A 639 25.37 15.25 -3.31
N ILE A 640 25.97 14.67 -4.34
CA ILE A 640 25.53 14.81 -5.72
C ILE A 640 25.23 13.44 -6.33
N ALA A 641 23.97 13.25 -6.71
CA ALA A 641 23.51 12.14 -7.52
C ALA A 641 23.83 12.41 -8.99
N MET A 642 24.63 11.52 -9.59
CA MET A 642 24.99 11.55 -11.01
C MET A 642 25.07 10.13 -11.59
N ASP A 643 24.27 9.86 -12.61
CA ASP A 643 24.14 8.51 -13.19
C ASP A 643 25.17 8.22 -14.27
N ALA A 644 25.82 7.06 -14.21
CA ALA A 644 26.69 6.55 -15.27
C ALA A 644 25.88 5.83 -16.36
N VAL A 645 26.49 5.60 -17.52
CA VAL A 645 25.92 4.69 -18.54
C VAL A 645 26.11 3.23 -18.10
N TYR A 646 25.06 2.42 -18.26
CA TYR A 646 25.12 0.96 -18.10
C TYR A 646 25.63 0.30 -19.39
N PHE A 647 26.69 -0.51 -19.31
CA PHE A 647 27.27 -1.21 -20.45
C PHE A 647 26.97 -2.71 -20.45
N ARG A 648 26.14 -3.15 -21.41
CA ARG A 648 25.97 -4.59 -21.68
C ARG A 648 27.23 -5.20 -22.33
N ASN A 649 27.90 -4.43 -23.19
CA ASN A 649 29.19 -4.78 -23.79
C ASN A 649 30.25 -3.78 -23.31
N PRO A 650 31.28 -4.20 -22.55
CA PRO A 650 32.33 -3.30 -22.06
C PRO A 650 33.09 -2.54 -23.14
N SER A 651 33.12 -2.98 -24.40
CA SER A 651 33.85 -2.22 -25.44
C SER A 651 33.12 -0.95 -25.91
N ASP A 652 31.82 -0.82 -25.66
CA ASP A 652 31.01 0.31 -26.13
C ASP A 652 31.38 1.63 -25.44
N GLN A 653 31.95 1.56 -24.22
CA GLN A 653 32.32 2.73 -23.42
C GLN A 653 33.46 3.57 -24.01
N TYR A 654 34.28 2.98 -24.89
CA TYR A 654 35.38 3.66 -25.58
C TYR A 654 34.92 4.47 -26.80
N ASN A 655 33.62 4.48 -27.10
CA ASN A 655 33.04 5.35 -28.11
C ASN A 655 33.11 6.81 -27.63
N MET A 656 33.73 7.71 -28.41
CA MET A 656 33.92 9.10 -27.99
C MET A 656 32.61 9.82 -27.61
N LYS A 657 31.47 9.51 -28.23
CA LYS A 657 30.17 10.11 -27.85
C LYS A 657 29.72 9.70 -26.45
N VAL A 658 30.13 8.52 -26.01
CA VAL A 658 29.87 8.00 -24.67
C VAL A 658 30.84 8.61 -23.67
N VAL A 659 32.13 8.70 -24.02
CA VAL A 659 33.14 9.41 -23.21
C VAL A 659 32.72 10.87 -22.98
N GLU A 660 32.31 11.59 -24.03
CA GLU A 660 31.79 12.96 -23.97
C GLU A 660 30.54 13.07 -23.08
N ARG A 661 29.65 12.08 -23.09
CA ARG A 661 28.46 12.04 -22.22
C ARG A 661 28.85 11.90 -20.76
N GLU A 662 29.78 11.01 -20.44
CA GLU A 662 30.22 10.77 -19.06
C GLU A 662 30.99 11.98 -18.50
N LEU A 663 31.86 12.57 -19.32
CA LEU A 663 32.52 13.85 -19.02
C LEU A 663 31.49 14.97 -18.80
N LEU A 664 30.47 15.07 -19.65
CA LEU A 664 29.39 16.07 -19.53
C LEU A 664 28.58 15.92 -18.23
N LYS A 665 28.26 14.68 -17.86
CA LYS A 665 27.57 14.35 -16.60
C LYS A 665 28.43 14.75 -15.39
N ALA A 666 29.69 14.35 -15.37
CA ALA A 666 30.63 14.71 -14.32
C ALA A 666 30.81 16.24 -14.20
N TYR A 667 31.08 16.92 -15.32
CA TYR A 667 31.25 18.38 -15.36
C TYR A 667 29.99 19.16 -14.96
N THR A 668 28.80 18.68 -15.35
CA THR A 668 27.52 19.27 -14.92
C THR A 668 27.43 19.35 -13.40
N GLY A 669 27.96 18.32 -12.72
CA GLY A 669 27.94 18.19 -11.28
C GLY A 669 29.14 18.77 -10.52
N PHE A 670 30.33 18.77 -11.12
CA PHE A 670 31.56 19.22 -10.47
C PHE A 670 31.87 20.70 -10.71
N ARG A 671 31.19 21.35 -11.67
CA ARG A 671 31.30 22.80 -11.88
C ARG A 671 30.78 23.58 -10.65
N PRO A 672 31.35 24.75 -10.33
CA PRO A 672 30.76 25.68 -9.38
C PRO A 672 29.33 26.07 -9.79
N ILE A 673 28.41 26.10 -8.83
CA ILE A 673 27.04 26.55 -9.04
C ILE A 673 26.96 28.06 -8.75
N GLY A 674 26.61 28.83 -9.78
CA GLY A 674 26.49 30.29 -9.71
C GLY A 674 27.63 31.02 -10.42
N ASP A 675 27.29 32.01 -11.25
CA ASP A 675 28.26 32.83 -11.95
C ASP A 675 28.98 33.76 -10.94
N GLY A 676 30.17 33.34 -10.48
CA GLY A 676 30.98 34.06 -9.49
C GLY A 676 31.16 33.36 -8.12
N ALA A 677 30.69 32.12 -7.95
CA ALA A 677 30.82 31.38 -6.70
C ALA A 677 32.20 30.71 -6.55
N ASP A 678 33.09 31.30 -5.74
CA ASP A 678 34.49 30.86 -5.52
C ASP A 678 34.63 29.60 -4.62
N TYR A 679 33.59 28.77 -4.55
CA TYR A 679 33.53 27.60 -3.66
C TYR A 679 34.29 26.39 -4.22
N LYS A 680 35.58 26.32 -3.89
CA LYS A 680 36.43 25.14 -4.14
C LYS A 680 36.22 24.07 -3.06
N PHE A 681 35.14 23.28 -3.19
CA PHE A 681 35.04 22.01 -2.47
C PHE A 681 35.95 20.96 -3.11
N GLY A 682 36.62 20.15 -2.29
CA GLY A 682 37.19 18.89 -2.78
C GLY A 682 36.07 17.92 -3.16
N ILE A 683 36.34 16.95 -4.03
CA ILE A 683 35.36 15.96 -4.47
C ILE A 683 35.76 14.59 -3.89
N ALA A 684 34.84 13.97 -3.15
CA ALA A 684 34.97 12.59 -2.70
C ALA A 684 34.18 11.67 -3.65
N THR A 685 34.91 10.96 -4.50
CA THR A 685 34.38 10.02 -5.50
C THR A 685 35.14 8.69 -5.45
N GLY A 686 34.91 7.80 -6.41
CA GLY A 686 35.56 6.51 -6.53
C GLY A 686 35.21 5.83 -7.85
N ASN A 687 34.96 4.52 -7.82
CA ASN A 687 34.69 3.68 -8.99
C ASN A 687 33.27 3.90 -9.58
N TRP A 688 32.93 5.13 -9.98
CA TRP A 688 31.62 5.53 -10.50
C TRP A 688 31.24 4.75 -11.76
N GLY A 689 30.14 4.00 -11.70
CA GLY A 689 29.66 3.15 -12.80
C GLY A 689 30.43 1.83 -12.99
N CYS A 690 31.52 1.57 -12.27
CA CYS A 690 32.38 0.39 -12.51
C CYS A 690 31.94 -0.87 -11.74
N GLY A 691 30.83 -0.80 -11.00
CA GLY A 691 30.19 -1.93 -10.33
C GLY A 691 29.11 -2.55 -11.22
N ALA A 692 27.86 -2.45 -10.80
CA ALA A 692 26.69 -2.97 -11.51
C ALA A 692 26.52 -2.42 -12.96
N PHE A 693 27.15 -1.29 -13.28
CA PHE A 693 27.05 -0.63 -14.59
C PHE A 693 28.20 -0.97 -15.55
N ASN A 694 29.15 -1.81 -15.11
CA ASN A 694 30.15 -2.46 -15.97
C ASN A 694 31.11 -1.49 -16.72
N SER A 695 31.33 -0.29 -16.18
CA SER A 695 32.36 0.64 -16.67
C SER A 695 33.78 0.19 -16.27
N ASP A 696 34.77 0.60 -17.07
CA ASP A 696 36.19 0.43 -16.76
C ASP A 696 36.67 1.47 -15.74
N LYS A 697 37.48 1.02 -14.77
CA LYS A 697 37.97 1.84 -13.65
C LYS A 697 39.07 2.82 -14.04
N GLN A 698 39.85 2.54 -15.08
CA GLN A 698 40.90 3.44 -15.54
C GLN A 698 40.30 4.56 -16.37
N LEU A 699 39.38 4.24 -17.30
CA LEU A 699 38.65 5.23 -18.09
C LEU A 699 37.87 6.20 -17.18
N LYS A 700 37.14 5.67 -16.19
CA LYS A 700 36.41 6.45 -15.17
C LYS A 700 37.28 7.16 -14.12
N GLY A 701 38.57 6.84 -14.07
CA GLY A 701 39.54 7.54 -13.23
C GLY A 701 40.29 8.66 -13.96
N ILE A 702 40.25 8.66 -15.29
CA ILE A 702 40.89 9.65 -16.16
C ILE A 702 39.90 10.75 -16.59
N GLY A 703 38.64 10.38 -16.85
CA GLY A 703 37.55 11.31 -17.20
C GLY A 703 36.60 11.56 -16.04
#